data_AF-A0A433V0U4-F1
#
_entry.id   AF-A0A433V0U4-F1
#
_cell.length_a   1.000
_cell.length_b   1.000
_cell.length_c   1.000
_cell.angle_alpha   90.00
_cell.angle_beta   90.00
_cell.angle_gamma   90.00
#
_symmetry.space_group_name_H-M   'P 1'
#
loop_
_entity.id
_entity.type
_entity.pdbx_description
1 polymer ?
#
loop_
_entity_poly.entity_id
_entity_poly.type
_entity_poly.pdbx_seq_one_letter_code
_entity_poly.pdbx_strand_id
1 'polypeptide(L)'
;MVQELERKRQSASFPESAPAANPVFFRTYSRRTAAGLRESYDQVCDRTLKGLVELGKLTREEAAILDKMQRNMKALPSGRWMWVGGTDWLTKPKNFSGAYNCTSTNLVDWSAFGLMMDLAMMGCGTGAIIEPQYINQLPSIRNRLNITIKGEIGSTPKEQRREFTQTDIEANTATIHVGDSREGWVKSYQTLLELSTDERFTGDVQVFVDISDVRQSGETLKGFGGMANPVKLPGLYQRCASILNKALGRQLNSVECCLLIDEAAVTIVAGNIRRCLPEDALVHTSKGLVPIRDVQVGDLVQTPLGFRRIVDKFDQGFQDVYEIETNATYPRATLNHRQAVLLDAKGEINWKSVASLGEGDRLLHNTQILPGTVTHLPSDFTESRPSQSRTSKDLIVPELTPEVAWLIGLTHGDGYVALGRNKHDKPYGRVEWSMNSLQIEQTARIQAKIDSALALFGLTATHSITKGENTAKSICSSIRLTEYFHSYIKQPNVPLKIPSFILQGSVDIRSAYLAGLMDSDGAVNNRPPHLVTSVYQSFVRQVGVVLSSLGIAGRITTTRPQRQEWQVKYNLTLPALKERYNAIIAPHSVKGELRQGLKMYGFTVPGAIMREAYTYSEMREMGFQGSRTVDANYERYIAEADIPLDIPVTVKGLGSYDHVQTYDIEVEEAHCFYCDGYLTHNSAGMRQFIAEDEQGATAKDNLWQQDAEGNWRIDPERDSLRMANHTRVFHRKPTLEESIAAVRKQYYSGEGAIQWAGEAVARANADLLNTPELKKDFLQAYEQGKAKYWIKEYYPEIDADELEHRIGRFGLNPCGEIVGSNFHCNLSEVHLNQLDPDNYKEQEEAFTAGALSVAALLNHQFLEPRYQYSRELDPIVGVSFTGLFDFFVHAFGVDWLRWWEEGRPETTEGLVFKRGEQKYLNFWKDVVHKVVWEYCDRHNIKRPNRCTTVQPSGTKSLLTGASSGWHPPKAQRFIRRITFRKNDPVALACIDYGYNVIPSQSDKDENGNLLNDPFDPRCTEWLVEIPVAVSWADLPGADVIDVSKFSALAQLDFVMQVQRHYVTHNTSATLELRSEEVEPLGTRIYEAIQNDEGYISAALLARFDDLQSFPRLPFEPIDKATYERLSAEVKVRRTTDDFCGALSRYDLGELSEAGPSGCDSDKCMFPDQAPTS
;
A
#
# COMPACT_ATOMS: atom_id res chain seq x y z
N MET A 1 15.79 -8.88 59.68
CA MET A 1 14.38 -8.75 59.24
C MET A 1 14.29 -7.48 58.42
N VAL A 2 14.35 -7.60 57.10
CA VAL A 2 14.02 -6.52 56.17
C VAL A 2 12.68 -6.94 55.58
N GLN A 3 11.63 -6.15 55.81
CA GLN A 3 10.36 -6.38 55.13
C GLN A 3 10.55 -6.00 53.66
N GLU A 4 10.34 -6.96 52.76
CA GLU A 4 10.18 -6.68 51.35
C GLU A 4 8.90 -5.85 51.18
N LEU A 5 9.08 -4.54 51.00
CA LEU A 5 8.02 -3.68 50.48
C LEU A 5 7.81 -4.04 49.01
N GLU A 6 6.76 -4.81 48.75
CA GLU A 6 6.26 -5.01 47.39
C GLU A 6 6.05 -3.64 46.72
N ARG A 7 6.91 -3.31 45.76
CA ARG A 7 6.63 -2.22 44.81
C ARG A 7 5.43 -2.65 43.97
N LYS A 8 4.23 -2.30 44.41
CA LYS A 8 3.05 -2.26 43.55
C LYS A 8 3.36 -1.34 42.37
N ARG A 9 3.73 -1.94 41.23
CA ARG A 9 3.75 -1.27 39.94
C ARG A 9 2.31 -1.00 39.54
N GLN A 10 1.76 0.12 40.00
CA GLN A 10 0.54 0.65 39.41
C GLN A 10 0.92 1.20 38.03
N SER A 11 0.72 0.39 37.00
CA SER A 11 0.59 0.87 35.63
C SER A 11 -0.69 1.70 35.53
N ALA A 12 -0.63 2.86 34.88
CA ALA A 12 -1.82 3.60 34.49
C ALA A 12 -2.81 2.67 33.75
N SER A 13 -4.02 2.53 34.29
CA SER A 13 -5.10 1.77 33.66
C SER A 13 -5.82 2.67 32.65
N PHE A 14 -5.82 2.27 31.38
CA PHE A 14 -6.71 2.86 30.38
C PHE A 14 -8.18 2.80 30.84
N PRO A 15 -9.06 3.74 30.44
CA PRO A 15 -10.45 3.75 30.87
C PRO A 15 -11.16 2.44 30.53
N GLU A 16 -12.05 1.92 31.41
CA GLU A 16 -12.81 0.70 31.10
C GLU A 16 -13.70 0.86 29.86
N SER A 17 -14.14 2.09 29.56
CA SER A 17 -14.85 2.46 28.33
C SER A 17 -13.98 2.48 27.06
N ALA A 18 -12.67 2.24 27.19
CA ALA A 18 -11.68 2.30 26.12
C ALA A 18 -11.02 0.92 25.88
N PRO A 19 -11.78 -0.15 25.58
CA PRO A 19 -11.24 -1.51 25.52
C PRO A 19 -10.20 -1.70 24.40
N ALA A 20 -10.18 -0.82 23.38
CA ALA A 20 -9.17 -0.80 22.32
C ALA A 20 -7.81 -0.18 22.73
N ALA A 21 -7.72 0.48 23.89
CA ALA A 21 -6.59 1.35 24.21
C ALA A 21 -5.26 0.60 24.38
N ASN A 22 -5.23 -0.49 25.15
CA ASN A 22 -4.06 -1.35 25.33
C ASN A 22 -3.48 -1.83 23.98
N PRO A 23 -4.25 -2.52 23.11
CA PRO A 23 -3.74 -2.97 21.82
C PRO A 23 -3.19 -1.85 20.93
N VAL A 24 -3.84 -0.68 20.92
CA VAL A 24 -3.41 0.47 20.11
C VAL A 24 -2.15 1.13 20.68
N PHE A 25 -2.04 1.26 22.01
CA PHE A 25 -0.87 1.87 22.63
C PHE A 25 0.41 1.07 22.38
N PHE A 26 0.38 -0.25 22.65
CA PHE A 26 1.59 -1.07 22.59
C PHE A 26 2.12 -1.32 21.17
N ARG A 27 1.25 -1.28 20.15
CA ARG A 27 1.67 -1.44 18.74
C ARG A 27 2.18 -0.15 18.08
N THR A 28 1.99 1.01 18.71
CA THR A 28 2.16 2.33 18.04
C THR A 28 3.02 3.34 18.83
N TYR A 29 2.87 3.42 20.16
CA TYR A 29 3.50 4.49 20.96
C TYR A 29 4.53 3.98 21.98
N SER A 30 4.41 2.71 22.38
CA SER A 30 5.35 2.05 23.30
C SER A 30 6.64 1.68 22.58
N ARG A 31 7.78 2.28 22.98
CA ARG A 31 9.09 1.97 22.41
C ARG A 31 9.77 0.82 23.15
N ARG A 32 10.74 0.16 22.52
CA ARG A 32 11.74 -0.67 23.21
C ARG A 32 12.78 0.20 23.90
N THR A 33 12.97 -0.08 25.19
CA THR A 33 14.05 0.46 26.01
C THR A 33 15.38 -0.24 25.71
N ALA A 34 16.49 0.31 26.18
CA ALA A 34 17.82 -0.32 26.07
C ALA A 34 17.92 -1.71 26.75
N ALA A 35 16.97 -2.05 27.62
CA ALA A 35 16.85 -3.37 28.23
C ALA A 35 16.00 -4.37 27.40
N GLY A 36 15.60 -4.01 26.19
CA GLY A 36 14.76 -4.83 25.29
C GLY A 36 13.25 -4.78 25.58
N LEU A 37 12.86 -4.31 26.77
CA LEU A 37 11.47 -4.21 27.24
C LEU A 37 10.74 -3.01 26.64
N ARG A 38 9.43 -3.15 26.40
CA ARG A 38 8.49 -2.08 26.01
C ARG A 38 8.28 -1.03 27.10
N GLU A 39 8.10 0.22 26.70
CA GLU A 39 7.67 1.32 27.58
C GLU A 39 6.19 1.15 28.01
N SER A 40 5.93 1.19 29.31
CA SER A 40 4.59 1.39 29.84
C SER A 40 4.05 2.79 29.52
N TYR A 41 2.73 3.00 29.66
CA TYR A 41 2.11 4.32 29.45
C TYR A 41 2.76 5.41 30.30
N ASP A 42 3.00 5.13 31.59
CA ASP A 42 3.68 6.06 32.49
C ASP A 42 5.12 6.42 32.04
N GLN A 43 5.86 5.48 31.46
CA GLN A 43 7.20 5.75 30.92
C GLN A 43 7.14 6.59 29.64
N VAL A 44 6.13 6.38 28.79
CA VAL A 44 5.88 7.28 27.65
C VAL A 44 5.52 8.68 28.16
N CYS A 45 4.64 8.80 29.17
CA CYS A 45 4.36 10.07 29.84
C CYS A 45 5.63 10.74 30.36
N ASP A 46 6.45 10.04 31.15
CA ASP A 46 7.71 10.55 31.71
C ASP A 46 8.64 11.07 30.61
N ARG A 47 8.86 10.28 29.55
CA ARG A 47 9.71 10.65 28.41
C ARG A 47 9.17 11.86 27.66
N THR A 48 7.88 11.85 27.31
CA THR A 48 7.26 12.93 26.52
C THR A 48 7.16 14.23 27.31
N LEU A 49 6.84 14.14 28.60
CA LEU A 49 6.76 15.27 29.52
C LEU A 49 8.14 15.88 29.74
N LYS A 50 9.17 15.05 29.99
CA LYS A 50 10.57 15.51 30.07
C LYS A 50 10.93 16.32 28.81
N GLY A 51 10.63 15.79 27.63
CA GLY A 51 10.87 16.50 26.37
C GLY A 51 10.14 17.84 26.29
N LEU A 52 8.87 17.92 26.71
CA LEU A 52 8.09 19.18 26.71
C LEU A 52 8.62 20.19 27.73
N VAL A 53 9.02 19.73 28.92
CA VAL A 53 9.58 20.57 29.98
C VAL A 53 10.94 21.14 29.58
N GLU A 54 11.81 20.32 28.99
CA GLU A 54 13.14 20.74 28.52
C GLU A 54 13.04 21.69 27.32
N LEU A 55 12.27 21.35 26.28
CA LEU A 55 12.09 22.19 25.09
C LEU A 55 11.30 23.48 25.40
N GLY A 56 10.21 23.35 26.14
CA GLY A 56 9.29 24.44 26.48
C GLY A 56 9.70 25.27 27.69
N LYS A 57 10.80 24.92 28.38
CA LYS A 57 11.26 25.56 29.64
C LYS A 57 10.09 25.82 30.61
N LEU A 58 9.27 24.78 30.80
CA LEU A 58 8.00 24.88 31.50
C LEU A 58 8.21 25.10 33.01
N THR A 59 7.27 25.81 33.64
CA THR A 59 7.23 25.94 35.10
C THR A 59 6.83 24.62 35.75
N ARG A 60 7.00 24.50 37.07
CA ARG A 60 6.61 23.28 37.81
C ARG A 60 5.10 23.08 37.79
N GLU A 61 4.35 24.18 37.77
CA GLU A 61 2.90 24.24 37.74
C GLU A 61 2.38 23.79 36.37
N GLU A 62 2.97 24.30 35.28
CA GLU A 62 2.67 23.87 33.91
C GLU A 62 3.01 22.39 33.68
N ALA A 63 4.17 21.94 34.15
CA ALA A 63 4.58 20.54 34.10
C ALA A 63 3.62 19.63 34.88
N ALA A 64 3.13 20.08 36.04
CA ALA A 64 2.16 19.33 36.85
C ALA A 64 0.76 19.25 36.19
N ILE A 65 0.33 20.30 35.49
CA ILE A 65 -0.93 20.26 34.70
C ILE A 65 -0.80 19.30 33.52
N LEU A 66 0.32 19.34 32.78
CA LEU A 66 0.61 18.40 31.70
C LEU A 66 0.66 16.94 32.21
N ASP A 67 1.42 16.67 33.27
CA ASP A 67 1.53 15.34 33.87
C ASP A 67 0.16 14.80 34.28
N LYS A 68 -0.62 15.63 35.02
CA LYS A 68 -1.97 15.29 35.46
C LYS A 68 -2.89 14.99 34.26
N MET A 69 -2.95 15.86 33.27
CA MET A 69 -3.88 15.69 32.14
C MET A 69 -3.45 14.56 31.20
N GLN A 70 -2.15 14.34 31.01
CA GLN A 70 -1.64 13.26 30.18
C GLN A 70 -1.84 11.89 30.86
N ARG A 71 -1.47 11.72 32.14
CA ARG A 71 -1.70 10.44 32.86
C ARG A 71 -3.17 10.06 32.98
N ASN A 72 -4.06 11.05 33.08
CA ASN A 72 -5.51 10.83 33.07
C ASN A 72 -6.10 10.75 31.64
N MET A 73 -5.28 10.78 30.59
CA MET A 73 -5.67 10.74 29.17
C MET A 73 -6.71 11.79 28.78
N LYS A 74 -6.70 12.95 29.45
CA LYS A 74 -7.59 14.09 29.19
C LYS A 74 -7.03 15.04 28.12
N ALA A 75 -5.71 15.15 28.03
CA ALA A 75 -5.03 15.83 26.93
C ALA A 75 -3.71 15.12 26.58
N LEU A 76 -3.51 14.85 25.30
CA LEU A 76 -2.32 14.18 24.77
C LEU A 76 -1.57 15.08 23.75
N PRO A 77 -0.24 14.99 23.65
CA PRO A 77 0.50 15.61 22.55
C PRO A 77 0.26 14.86 21.22
N SER A 78 0.88 15.30 20.12
CA SER A 78 0.75 14.60 18.82
C SER A 78 1.23 13.14 18.92
N GLY A 79 0.66 12.25 18.10
CA GLY A 79 1.11 10.85 18.04
C GLY A 79 2.60 10.72 17.70
N ARG A 80 3.12 11.62 16.86
CA ARG A 80 4.56 11.71 16.58
C ARG A 80 5.35 12.13 17.81
N TRP A 81 4.87 13.07 18.62
CA TRP A 81 5.53 13.42 19.88
C TRP A 81 5.47 12.28 20.89
N MET A 82 4.37 11.52 20.98
CA MET A 82 4.33 10.30 21.78
C MET A 82 5.42 9.30 21.37
N TRP A 83 5.70 9.21 20.06
CA TRP A 83 6.75 8.33 19.52
C TRP A 83 8.18 8.86 19.69
N VAL A 84 8.50 10.11 19.32
CA VAL A 84 9.88 10.65 19.30
C VAL A 84 10.20 11.73 20.33
N GLY A 85 9.19 12.31 20.99
CA GLY A 85 9.38 13.33 22.03
C GLY A 85 10.24 12.80 23.17
N GLY A 86 11.20 13.62 23.63
CA GLY A 86 12.15 13.25 24.69
C GLY A 86 13.18 12.18 24.32
N THR A 87 13.32 11.81 23.04
CA THR A 87 14.37 10.88 22.57
C THR A 87 15.63 11.62 22.12
N ASP A 88 16.80 10.98 22.27
CA ASP A 88 18.09 11.53 21.83
C ASP A 88 18.12 11.90 20.34
N TRP A 89 17.35 11.20 19.50
CA TRP A 89 17.21 11.53 18.07
C TRP A 89 16.67 12.94 17.86
N LEU A 90 15.67 13.34 18.65
CA LEU A 90 14.99 14.62 18.52
C LEU A 90 15.74 15.78 19.16
N THR A 91 16.85 15.54 19.87
CA THR A 91 17.74 16.61 20.36
C THR A 91 18.50 17.32 19.24
N LYS A 92 18.57 16.72 18.04
CA LYS A 92 19.33 17.20 16.89
C LYS A 92 18.43 18.09 15.99
N PRO A 93 18.74 19.39 15.77
CA PRO A 93 17.88 20.29 15.01
C PRO A 93 17.49 19.81 13.60
N LYS A 94 18.38 19.06 12.92
CA LYS A 94 18.11 18.46 11.60
C LYS A 94 17.00 17.39 11.57
N ASN A 95 16.49 17.00 12.74
CA ASN A 95 15.41 16.03 12.92
C ASN A 95 14.12 16.67 13.45
N PHE A 96 14.08 17.97 13.76
CA PHE A 96 12.91 18.63 14.37
C PHE A 96 11.64 18.51 13.52
N SER A 97 11.75 18.53 12.18
CA SER A 97 10.63 18.24 11.27
C SER A 97 9.96 16.89 11.54
N GLY A 98 10.73 15.90 11.98
CA GLY A 98 10.24 14.59 12.38
C GLY A 98 9.46 14.55 13.70
N ALA A 99 9.32 15.67 14.43
CA ALA A 99 8.37 15.82 15.54
C ALA A 99 6.91 16.04 15.08
N TYR A 100 6.73 16.40 13.81
CA TYR A 100 5.45 16.81 13.24
C TYR A 100 4.93 15.73 12.28
N ASN A 101 3.60 15.57 12.20
CA ASN A 101 3.00 14.52 11.37
C ASN A 101 2.99 14.88 9.88
N CYS A 102 2.76 16.17 9.58
CA CYS A 102 2.48 16.66 8.25
C CYS A 102 3.06 18.06 8.02
N THR A 103 3.18 18.42 6.75
CA THR A 103 3.70 19.71 6.28
C THR A 103 3.00 20.14 4.99
N SER A 104 3.08 21.43 4.66
CA SER A 104 2.68 21.98 3.37
C SER A 104 3.71 23.01 2.89
N THR A 105 4.07 22.95 1.61
CA THR A 105 5.18 23.71 1.01
C THR A 105 4.78 24.37 -0.31
N ASN A 106 5.20 25.62 -0.52
CA ASN A 106 5.00 26.37 -1.75
C ASN A 106 6.17 26.10 -2.71
N LEU A 107 5.91 25.74 -3.95
CA LEU A 107 6.95 25.43 -4.93
C LEU A 107 7.45 26.70 -5.64
N VAL A 108 8.47 27.34 -5.06
CA VAL A 108 9.07 28.58 -5.59
C VAL A 108 10.48 28.40 -6.16
N ASP A 109 11.19 27.33 -5.79
CA ASP A 109 12.55 27.04 -6.23
C ASP A 109 12.90 25.54 -6.12
N TRP A 110 14.05 25.13 -6.68
CA TRP A 110 14.50 23.73 -6.70
C TRP A 110 14.77 23.12 -5.31
N SER A 111 15.12 23.93 -4.31
CA SER A 111 15.32 23.42 -2.95
C SER A 111 13.99 23.11 -2.25
N ALA A 112 12.87 23.71 -2.66
CA ALA A 112 11.54 23.27 -2.22
C ALA A 112 11.22 21.83 -2.66
N PHE A 113 11.65 21.42 -3.85
CA PHE A 113 11.51 20.02 -4.31
C PHE A 113 12.41 19.07 -3.50
N GLY A 114 13.68 19.44 -3.26
CA GLY A 114 14.58 18.67 -2.39
C GLY A 114 14.04 18.52 -0.97
N LEU A 115 13.51 19.60 -0.41
CA LEU A 115 12.87 19.64 0.90
C LEU A 115 11.67 18.69 0.99
N MET A 116 10.83 18.63 -0.04
CA MET A 116 9.69 17.70 -0.12
C MET A 116 10.14 16.23 -0.12
N MET A 117 11.25 15.91 -0.79
CA MET A 117 11.90 14.60 -0.73
C MET A 117 12.39 14.30 0.70
N ASP A 118 13.08 15.25 1.34
CA ASP A 118 13.62 15.10 2.70
C ASP A 118 12.54 14.80 3.76
N LEU A 119 11.43 15.53 3.70
CA LEU A 119 10.31 15.40 4.63
C LEU A 119 9.60 14.05 4.47
N ALA A 120 9.41 13.59 3.24
CA ALA A 120 8.86 12.26 2.96
C ALA A 120 9.79 11.13 3.48
N MET A 121 11.12 11.30 3.42
CA MET A 121 12.09 10.35 4.02
C MET A 121 12.06 10.34 5.56
N MET A 122 11.60 11.43 6.22
CA MET A 122 11.29 11.46 7.66
C MET A 122 9.88 10.95 7.99
N GLY A 123 9.17 10.37 7.01
CA GLY A 123 7.80 9.89 7.15
C GLY A 123 6.81 10.99 7.50
N CYS A 124 7.06 12.24 7.11
CA CYS A 124 6.12 13.33 7.23
C CYS A 124 5.15 13.28 6.03
N GLY A 125 3.85 13.46 6.27
CA GLY A 125 2.87 13.60 5.18
C GLY A 125 3.07 14.94 4.47
N THR A 126 3.37 14.93 3.17
CA THR A 126 3.75 16.12 2.40
C THR A 126 2.61 16.66 1.53
N GLY A 127 2.12 17.86 1.85
CA GLY A 127 1.28 18.68 0.97
C GLY A 127 2.12 19.65 0.14
N ALA A 128 1.65 20.02 -1.05
CA ALA A 128 2.31 20.98 -1.93
C ALA A 128 1.27 21.91 -2.57
N ILE A 129 1.58 23.21 -2.61
CA ILE A 129 0.80 24.20 -3.37
C ILE A 129 1.46 24.41 -4.73
N ILE A 130 0.72 24.09 -5.80
CA ILE A 130 1.20 24.08 -7.18
C ILE A 130 0.38 25.09 -8.00
N GLU A 131 0.57 26.37 -7.69
CA GLU A 131 -0.15 27.47 -8.34
C GLU A 131 0.78 28.36 -9.16
N PRO A 132 0.28 29.00 -10.24
CA PRO A 132 1.06 29.89 -11.10
C PRO A 132 1.85 30.95 -10.34
N GLN A 133 1.30 31.53 -9.26
CA GLN A 133 1.99 32.55 -8.46
C GLN A 133 3.27 32.05 -7.76
N TYR A 134 3.43 30.74 -7.57
CA TYR A 134 4.65 30.13 -7.03
C TYR A 134 5.51 29.51 -8.14
N ILE A 135 4.92 28.67 -9.00
CA ILE A 135 5.70 27.94 -10.02
C ILE A 135 6.26 28.86 -11.12
N ASN A 136 5.64 30.01 -11.38
CA ASN A 136 6.20 31.03 -12.29
C ASN A 136 7.40 31.79 -11.69
N GLN A 137 7.82 31.48 -10.46
CA GLN A 137 9.10 31.93 -9.91
C GLN A 137 10.26 30.98 -10.29
N LEU A 138 9.96 29.75 -10.70
CA LEU A 138 10.95 28.80 -11.18
C LEU A 138 11.62 29.34 -12.46
N PRO A 139 12.95 29.30 -12.58
CA PRO A 139 13.62 29.72 -13.80
C PRO A 139 13.17 28.88 -15.00
N SER A 140 13.08 29.52 -16.17
CA SER A 140 12.82 28.78 -17.42
C SER A 140 13.93 27.75 -17.65
N ILE A 141 13.57 26.54 -18.09
CA ILE A 141 14.54 25.50 -18.38
C ILE A 141 15.40 25.94 -19.57
N ARG A 142 16.72 25.97 -19.38
CA ARG A 142 17.70 26.48 -20.37
C ARG A 142 18.60 25.40 -20.90
N ASN A 143 18.89 24.40 -20.07
CA ASN A 143 19.87 23.39 -20.36
C ASN A 143 19.18 22.06 -20.66
N ARG A 144 19.46 21.51 -21.84
CA ARG A 144 19.13 20.12 -22.14
C ARG A 144 20.07 19.23 -21.33
N LEU A 145 19.50 18.41 -20.45
CA LEU A 145 20.26 17.49 -19.61
C LEU A 145 20.35 16.12 -20.25
N ASN A 146 21.58 15.65 -20.47
CA ASN A 146 21.91 14.32 -21.00
C ASN A 146 22.48 13.46 -19.87
N ILE A 147 21.68 12.55 -19.31
CA ILE A 147 22.01 11.81 -18.07
C ILE A 147 22.71 10.49 -18.36
N THR A 148 23.80 10.22 -17.64
CA THR A 148 24.52 8.93 -17.67
C THR A 148 24.83 8.47 -16.25
N ILE A 149 24.27 7.35 -15.83
CA ILE A 149 24.58 6.75 -14.52
C ILE A 149 25.99 6.12 -14.57
N LYS A 150 26.75 6.27 -13.49
CA LYS A 150 28.06 5.64 -13.25
C LYS A 150 28.00 4.83 -11.95
N GLY A 151 28.83 3.79 -11.86
CA GLY A 151 28.94 2.97 -10.66
C GLY A 151 27.74 2.02 -10.44
N GLU A 152 27.87 1.19 -9.41
CA GLU A 152 26.83 0.26 -8.95
C GLU A 152 26.55 0.49 -7.46
N ILE A 153 25.29 0.33 -7.05
CA ILE A 153 24.88 0.48 -5.65
C ILE A 153 25.67 -0.50 -4.77
N GLY A 154 26.21 -0.01 -3.65
CA GLY A 154 26.97 -0.80 -2.70
C GLY A 154 28.42 -1.11 -3.12
N SER A 155 28.87 -0.66 -4.30
CA SER A 155 30.22 -0.94 -4.80
C SER A 155 31.33 -0.26 -3.99
N THR A 156 31.08 0.91 -3.38
CA THR A 156 32.02 1.49 -2.40
C THR A 156 31.88 0.76 -1.05
N PRO A 157 32.99 0.24 -0.47
CA PRO A 157 33.00 -0.37 0.86
C PRO A 157 32.48 0.58 1.95
N LYS A 158 31.73 0.06 2.93
CA LYS A 158 31.05 0.85 3.98
C LYS A 158 31.89 1.94 4.64
N GLU A 159 33.17 1.67 4.92
CA GLU A 159 34.13 2.61 5.55
C GLU A 159 34.61 3.75 4.63
N GLN A 160 34.34 3.66 3.31
CA GLN A 160 34.80 4.58 2.27
C GLN A 160 33.68 5.38 1.62
N ARG A 161 32.41 5.04 1.89
CA ARG A 161 31.23 5.70 1.31
C ARG A 161 31.18 7.17 1.72
N ARG A 162 30.98 8.06 0.76
CA ARG A 162 30.65 9.47 1.05
C ARG A 162 29.30 9.54 1.74
N GLU A 163 29.19 10.23 2.87
CA GLU A 163 27.87 10.49 3.50
C GLU A 163 27.07 11.53 2.70
N PHE A 164 27.74 12.54 2.14
CA PHE A 164 27.12 13.67 1.43
C PHE A 164 27.46 13.68 -0.06
N THR A 165 26.52 14.18 -0.85
CA THR A 165 26.70 14.30 -2.31
C THR A 165 27.74 15.37 -2.66
N GLN A 166 28.60 15.06 -3.63
CA GLN A 166 29.61 15.97 -4.19
C GLN A 166 29.33 16.18 -5.67
N THR A 167 29.60 17.38 -6.19
CA THR A 167 29.35 17.71 -7.59
C THR A 167 30.53 18.45 -8.22
N ASP A 168 31.12 17.86 -9.25
CA ASP A 168 32.21 18.42 -10.03
C ASP A 168 31.71 18.92 -11.39
N ILE A 169 32.12 20.11 -11.82
CA ILE A 169 31.64 20.73 -13.08
C ILE A 169 32.83 21.24 -13.90
N GLU A 170 32.94 20.77 -15.13
CA GLU A 170 33.96 21.16 -16.12
C GLU A 170 33.30 21.47 -17.47
N ALA A 171 33.40 22.72 -17.92
CA ALA A 171 32.71 23.23 -19.13
C ALA A 171 31.21 22.87 -19.13
N ASN A 172 30.72 22.15 -20.14
CA ASN A 172 29.33 21.65 -20.22
C ASN A 172 29.17 20.21 -19.68
N THR A 173 30.03 19.77 -18.76
CA THR A 173 29.95 18.47 -18.09
C THR A 173 29.81 18.64 -16.59
N ALA A 174 28.92 17.88 -15.96
CA ALA A 174 28.76 17.77 -14.51
C ALA A 174 28.86 16.30 -14.07
N THR A 175 29.47 16.02 -12.92
CA THR A 175 29.45 14.70 -12.27
C THR A 175 28.92 14.85 -10.85
N ILE A 176 27.86 14.12 -10.51
CA ILE A 176 27.21 14.08 -9.19
C ILE A 176 27.58 12.74 -8.53
N HIS A 177 28.42 12.75 -7.50
CA HIS A 177 28.69 11.59 -6.65
C HIS A 177 27.67 11.53 -5.51
N VAL A 178 26.77 10.55 -5.52
CA VAL A 178 25.58 10.49 -4.65
C VAL A 178 25.92 9.91 -3.28
N GLY A 179 25.75 10.70 -2.21
CA GLY A 179 26.11 10.28 -0.84
C GLY A 179 25.13 9.29 -0.18
N ASP A 180 25.65 8.47 0.73
CA ASP A 180 24.97 7.40 1.48
C ASP A 180 24.12 7.89 2.67
N SER A 181 23.42 9.01 2.50
CA SER A 181 22.50 9.57 3.49
C SER A 181 21.24 10.13 2.84
N ARG A 182 20.21 10.36 3.65
CA ARG A 182 19.02 11.13 3.28
C ARG A 182 19.42 12.49 2.69
N GLU A 183 20.29 13.20 3.39
CA GLU A 183 20.85 14.48 2.98
C GLU A 183 21.60 14.37 1.63
N GLY A 184 22.31 13.26 1.40
CA GLY A 184 22.96 12.94 0.12
C GLY A 184 21.97 12.78 -1.03
N TRP A 185 20.94 11.94 -0.86
CA TRP A 185 19.93 11.69 -1.89
C TRP A 185 19.17 12.97 -2.24
N VAL A 186 18.71 13.70 -1.22
CA VAL A 186 18.04 14.99 -1.36
C VAL A 186 18.89 15.97 -2.17
N LYS A 187 20.18 16.12 -1.83
CA LYS A 187 21.05 17.05 -2.56
C LYS A 187 21.33 16.58 -3.99
N SER A 188 21.46 15.28 -4.25
CA SER A 188 21.68 14.77 -5.61
C SER A 188 20.48 15.02 -6.53
N TYR A 189 19.26 14.81 -6.02
CA TYR A 189 18.01 15.12 -6.72
C TYR A 189 17.88 16.63 -6.95
N GLN A 190 18.06 17.45 -5.92
CA GLN A 190 18.02 18.91 -6.04
C GLN A 190 19.04 19.43 -7.07
N THR A 191 20.28 18.92 -7.06
CA THR A 191 21.31 19.36 -8.00
C THR A 191 21.02 18.99 -9.45
N LEU A 192 20.34 17.88 -9.72
CA LEU A 192 19.83 17.61 -11.06
C LEU A 192 18.88 18.73 -11.54
N LEU A 193 17.96 19.18 -10.69
CA LEU A 193 17.03 20.26 -11.03
C LEU A 193 17.78 21.58 -11.24
N GLU A 194 18.73 21.92 -10.35
CA GLU A 194 19.58 23.11 -10.44
C GLU A 194 20.32 23.19 -11.80
N LEU A 195 20.91 22.08 -12.25
CA LEU A 195 21.65 21.99 -13.52
C LEU A 195 20.79 22.33 -14.75
N SER A 196 19.47 22.11 -14.71
CA SER A 196 18.57 22.39 -15.85
C SER A 196 18.42 23.89 -16.17
N THR A 197 18.81 24.75 -15.22
CA THR A 197 18.64 26.21 -15.27
C THR A 197 19.92 27.01 -15.03
N ASP A 198 21.03 26.34 -14.75
CA ASP A 198 22.33 26.95 -14.46
C ASP A 198 22.90 27.73 -15.67
N GLU A 199 23.15 29.03 -15.48
CA GLU A 199 23.59 29.94 -16.54
C GLU A 199 25.05 29.74 -16.99
N ARG A 200 25.84 28.95 -16.27
CA ARG A 200 27.25 28.68 -16.61
C ARG A 200 27.38 27.85 -17.89
N PHE A 201 26.34 27.12 -18.26
CA PHE A 201 26.32 26.27 -19.43
C PHE A 201 25.92 27.03 -20.69
N THR A 202 26.56 26.68 -21.81
CA THR A 202 26.43 27.37 -23.10
C THR A 202 25.79 26.52 -24.19
N GLY A 203 25.28 25.34 -23.81
CA GLY A 203 24.65 24.35 -24.67
C GLY A 203 24.23 23.12 -23.85
N ASP A 204 23.99 22.00 -24.52
CA ASP A 204 23.67 20.71 -23.89
C ASP A 204 24.65 20.33 -22.77
N VAL A 205 24.12 19.89 -21.63
CA VAL A 205 24.89 19.54 -20.44
C VAL A 205 24.95 18.02 -20.29
N GLN A 206 26.16 17.47 -20.28
CA GLN A 206 26.40 16.07 -20.00
C GLN A 206 26.47 15.87 -18.48
N VAL A 207 25.50 15.16 -17.90
CA VAL A 207 25.45 14.90 -16.46
C VAL A 207 25.77 13.44 -16.19
N PHE A 208 26.84 13.19 -15.46
CA PHE A 208 27.17 11.88 -14.91
C PHE A 208 26.64 11.78 -13.48
N VAL A 209 25.97 10.69 -13.12
CA VAL A 209 25.48 10.46 -11.76
C VAL A 209 26.08 9.17 -11.23
N ASP A 210 27.06 9.30 -10.34
CA ASP A 210 27.78 8.19 -9.72
C ASP A 210 27.10 7.75 -8.42
N ILE A 211 26.54 6.54 -8.42
CA ILE A 211 25.77 5.96 -7.31
C ILE A 211 26.61 5.01 -6.43
N SER A 212 27.93 4.92 -6.66
CA SER A 212 28.81 3.91 -6.04
C SER A 212 28.78 3.89 -4.51
N ASP A 213 28.59 5.06 -3.89
CA ASP A 213 28.60 5.22 -2.44
C ASP A 213 27.31 4.76 -1.75
N VAL A 214 26.18 4.64 -2.45
CA VAL A 214 24.87 4.35 -1.84
C VAL A 214 24.82 2.91 -1.30
N ARG A 215 24.41 2.71 -0.04
CA ARG A 215 24.29 1.39 0.62
C ARG A 215 23.38 0.43 -0.12
N GLN A 216 23.65 -0.86 -0.04
CA GLN A 216 22.83 -1.88 -0.70
C GLN A 216 21.48 -2.12 0.01
N SER A 217 20.57 -2.79 -0.70
CA SER A 217 19.29 -3.25 -0.15
C SER A 217 19.51 -4.15 1.08
N GLY A 218 18.70 -3.98 2.11
CA GLY A 218 18.79 -4.73 3.37
C GLY A 218 19.81 -4.23 4.39
N GLU A 219 20.58 -3.16 4.12
CA GLU A 219 21.40 -2.51 5.16
C GLU A 219 20.52 -1.69 6.12
N THR A 220 20.74 -1.81 7.43
CA THR A 220 19.97 -1.06 8.45
C THR A 220 20.17 0.45 8.33
N LEU A 221 19.08 1.21 8.43
CA LEU A 221 19.11 2.67 8.46
C LEU A 221 19.45 3.14 9.88
N LYS A 222 20.39 4.09 10.03
CA LYS A 222 20.82 4.65 11.33
C LYS A 222 19.81 5.66 11.91
N GLY A 223 18.52 5.40 11.73
CA GLY A 223 17.43 6.33 12.03
C GLY A 223 16.09 5.85 11.49
N PHE A 224 15.34 6.77 10.88
CA PHE A 224 13.99 6.52 10.37
C PHE A 224 13.97 5.46 9.23
N GLY A 225 12.93 4.62 9.19
CA GLY A 225 12.64 3.71 8.06
C GLY A 225 13.13 2.25 8.20
N GLY A 226 13.91 1.89 9.22
CA GLY A 226 14.32 0.51 9.49
C GLY A 226 15.46 -0.02 8.59
N MET A 227 15.18 -0.35 7.32
CA MET A 227 16.13 -1.02 6.40
C MET A 227 16.14 -0.32 5.03
N ALA A 228 17.29 -0.21 4.37
CA ALA A 228 17.45 0.50 3.10
C ALA A 228 17.09 -0.35 1.87
N ASN A 229 16.70 0.28 0.76
CA ASN A 229 16.45 -0.35 -0.56
C ASN A 229 16.47 0.72 -1.69
N PRO A 230 17.65 1.15 -2.17
CA PRO A 230 17.85 2.36 -3.02
C PRO A 230 17.49 2.21 -4.51
N VAL A 231 16.79 1.16 -4.85
CA VAL A 231 16.71 0.55 -6.19
C VAL A 231 16.18 1.44 -7.32
N LYS A 232 15.26 2.37 -7.03
CA LYS A 232 14.75 3.33 -8.04
C LYS A 232 15.58 4.61 -8.16
N LEU A 233 16.53 4.84 -7.26
CA LEU A 233 17.35 6.05 -7.26
C LEU A 233 18.06 6.30 -8.60
N PRO A 234 18.62 5.28 -9.30
CA PRO A 234 19.26 5.52 -10.60
C PRO A 234 18.28 6.00 -11.69
N GLY A 235 17.06 5.46 -11.69
CA GLY A 235 16.03 5.82 -12.67
C GLY A 235 15.40 7.21 -12.44
N LEU A 236 15.40 7.70 -11.19
CA LEU A 236 14.89 9.04 -10.83
C LEU A 236 15.49 10.12 -11.72
N TYR A 237 16.82 10.13 -11.87
CA TYR A 237 17.51 11.20 -12.59
C TYR A 237 17.12 11.27 -14.07
N GLN A 238 16.88 10.12 -14.71
CA GLN A 238 16.46 10.06 -16.11
C GLN A 238 15.01 10.51 -16.30
N ARG A 239 14.09 10.12 -15.40
CA ARG A 239 12.68 10.53 -15.47
C ARG A 239 12.52 12.03 -15.22
N CYS A 240 13.21 12.57 -14.21
CA CYS A 240 13.24 14.02 -13.96
C CYS A 240 13.84 14.81 -15.12
N ALA A 241 14.95 14.36 -15.71
CA ALA A 241 15.54 15.01 -16.88
C ALA A 241 14.60 14.97 -18.11
N SER A 242 13.83 13.90 -18.29
CA SER A 242 12.81 13.82 -19.34
C SER A 242 11.71 14.88 -19.17
N ILE A 243 11.19 15.05 -17.94
CA ILE A 243 10.20 16.10 -17.61
C ILE A 243 10.79 17.50 -17.85
N LEU A 244 11.98 17.78 -17.31
CA LEU A 244 12.64 19.09 -17.47
C LEU A 244 12.91 19.43 -18.95
N ASN A 245 13.42 18.47 -19.73
CA ASN A 245 13.75 18.66 -21.15
C ASN A 245 12.52 18.98 -22.03
N LYS A 246 11.30 18.61 -21.62
CA LYS A 246 10.03 18.99 -22.30
C LYS A 246 9.68 20.47 -22.12
N ALA A 247 10.28 21.12 -21.12
CA ALA A 247 10.09 22.54 -20.83
C ALA A 247 11.25 23.43 -21.33
N LEU A 248 12.18 22.89 -22.13
CA LEU A 248 13.31 23.67 -22.67
C LEU A 248 12.82 24.95 -23.39
N GLY A 249 13.31 26.10 -22.95
CA GLY A 249 12.93 27.44 -23.43
C GLY A 249 11.70 28.06 -22.73
N ARG A 250 11.08 27.37 -21.76
CA ARG A 250 9.92 27.86 -20.98
C ARG A 250 10.01 27.47 -19.51
N GLN A 251 9.05 27.92 -18.72
CA GLN A 251 8.85 27.47 -17.33
C GLN A 251 8.08 26.14 -17.31
N LEU A 252 8.18 25.42 -16.18
CA LEU A 252 7.37 24.23 -15.92
C LEU A 252 5.91 24.61 -15.69
N ASN A 253 4.99 23.74 -16.12
CA ASN A 253 3.58 23.83 -15.72
C ASN A 253 3.32 23.10 -14.38
N SER A 254 2.10 23.18 -13.89
CA SER A 254 1.69 22.58 -12.61
C SER A 254 1.78 21.06 -12.60
N VAL A 255 1.37 20.40 -13.69
CA VAL A 255 1.46 18.94 -13.82
C VAL A 255 2.92 18.48 -13.82
N GLU A 256 3.81 19.17 -14.54
CA GLU A 256 5.25 18.88 -14.55
C GLU A 256 5.88 19.06 -13.16
N CYS A 257 5.46 20.09 -12.41
CA CYS A 257 5.88 20.27 -11.01
C CYS A 257 5.36 19.14 -10.10
N CYS A 258 4.11 18.72 -10.28
CA CYS A 258 3.52 17.60 -9.54
C CYS A 258 4.31 16.30 -9.79
N LEU A 259 4.54 15.98 -11.08
CA LEU A 259 5.32 14.80 -11.50
C LEU A 259 6.72 14.80 -10.90
N LEU A 260 7.44 15.93 -10.87
CA LEU A 260 8.78 15.98 -10.27
C LEU A 260 8.78 15.62 -8.77
N ILE A 261 7.77 16.03 -8.00
CA ILE A 261 7.62 15.63 -6.58
C ILE A 261 7.23 14.16 -6.49
N ASP A 262 6.25 13.74 -7.28
CA ASP A 262 5.70 12.40 -7.21
C ASP A 262 6.72 11.35 -7.67
N GLU A 263 7.64 11.69 -8.56
CA GLU A 263 8.79 10.86 -8.94
C GLU A 263 9.80 10.67 -7.81
N ALA A 264 10.07 11.74 -7.04
CA ALA A 264 10.87 11.63 -5.83
C ALA A 264 10.13 10.75 -4.78
N ALA A 265 8.82 10.90 -4.65
CA ALA A 265 8.00 10.05 -3.78
C ALA A 265 7.98 8.58 -4.24
N VAL A 266 7.83 8.28 -5.54
CA VAL A 266 7.96 6.92 -6.13
C VAL A 266 9.31 6.30 -5.78
N THR A 267 10.37 7.10 -5.79
CA THR A 267 11.73 6.67 -5.48
C THR A 267 11.95 6.42 -4.00
N ILE A 268 11.47 7.28 -3.10
CA ILE A 268 11.50 7.07 -1.64
C ILE A 268 10.62 5.88 -1.26
N VAL A 269 9.47 5.71 -1.91
CA VAL A 269 8.54 4.63 -1.61
C VAL A 269 9.12 3.28 -2.06
N ALA A 270 9.83 3.23 -3.20
CA ALA A 270 10.68 2.09 -3.55
C ALA A 270 11.89 1.91 -2.62
N GLY A 271 12.30 2.98 -1.93
CA GLY A 271 13.36 3.12 -0.92
C GLY A 271 13.31 2.19 0.31
N ASN A 272 12.51 1.12 0.25
CA ASN A 272 12.02 0.22 1.32
C ASN A 272 10.73 0.66 2.03
N ILE A 273 9.80 1.24 1.26
CA ILE A 273 8.44 1.55 1.73
C ILE A 273 7.36 0.95 0.79
N ARG A 274 7.70 -0.06 -0.05
CA ARG A 274 6.74 -0.76 -0.94
C ARG A 274 7.08 -2.24 -1.25
N ARG A 275 6.17 -2.85 -2.02
CA ARG A 275 5.88 -4.28 -2.24
C ARG A 275 6.36 -4.76 -3.62
N CYS A 276 6.92 -5.97 -3.80
CA CYS A 276 7.52 -6.41 -5.09
C CYS A 276 7.45 -7.93 -5.42
N LEU A 277 7.69 -8.29 -6.70
CA LEU A 277 7.75 -9.64 -7.30
C LEU A 277 9.13 -9.89 -7.96
N PRO A 278 9.62 -11.14 -8.14
CA PRO A 278 10.92 -11.40 -8.79
C PRO A 278 10.89 -11.22 -10.31
N GLU A 279 12.06 -10.92 -10.90
CA GLU A 279 12.26 -10.63 -12.33
C GLU A 279 11.74 -11.67 -13.33
N ASP A 280 11.69 -12.93 -12.93
CA ASP A 280 11.28 -14.07 -13.75
C ASP A 280 9.84 -14.52 -13.50
N ALA A 281 9.10 -13.85 -12.61
CA ALA A 281 7.68 -14.08 -12.38
C ALA A 281 6.88 -13.84 -13.68
N LEU A 282 6.07 -14.79 -14.07
CA LEU A 282 5.38 -14.80 -15.37
C LEU A 282 4.02 -14.12 -15.25
N VAL A 283 3.94 -12.86 -15.68
CA VAL A 283 2.69 -12.10 -15.74
C VAL A 283 1.78 -12.69 -16.82
N HIS A 284 0.50 -12.80 -16.52
CA HIS A 284 -0.52 -13.22 -17.46
C HIS A 284 -0.90 -12.04 -18.38
N THR A 285 -0.40 -12.06 -19.63
CA THR A 285 -0.68 -11.01 -20.63
C THR A 285 -1.54 -11.51 -21.79
N SER A 286 -2.14 -10.61 -22.56
CA SER A 286 -2.81 -10.97 -23.82
C SER A 286 -1.85 -11.65 -24.81
N LYS A 287 -0.56 -11.32 -24.75
CA LYS A 287 0.53 -11.93 -25.51
C LYS A 287 0.96 -13.30 -24.97
N GLY A 288 0.27 -13.85 -23.96
CA GLY A 288 0.64 -15.07 -23.27
C GLY A 288 1.46 -14.78 -22.02
N LEU A 289 2.31 -15.73 -21.61
CA LEU A 289 3.13 -15.59 -20.41
C LEU A 289 4.39 -14.78 -20.71
N VAL A 290 4.57 -13.68 -19.99
CA VAL A 290 5.71 -12.77 -20.16
C VAL A 290 6.34 -12.51 -18.79
N PRO A 291 7.66 -12.70 -18.60
CA PRO A 291 8.32 -12.34 -17.34
C PRO A 291 8.11 -10.87 -16.98
N ILE A 292 7.97 -10.53 -15.70
CA ILE A 292 7.71 -9.16 -15.26
C ILE A 292 8.86 -8.19 -15.60
N ARG A 293 10.11 -8.67 -15.73
CA ARG A 293 11.20 -7.86 -16.30
C ARG A 293 11.07 -7.59 -17.81
N ASP A 294 10.27 -8.39 -18.52
CA ASP A 294 10.10 -8.34 -19.97
C ASP A 294 8.76 -7.68 -20.39
N VAL A 295 7.74 -7.62 -19.52
CA VAL A 295 6.49 -6.87 -19.80
C VAL A 295 6.76 -5.39 -20.01
N GLN A 296 5.96 -4.75 -20.84
CA GLN A 296 6.08 -3.34 -21.20
C GLN A 296 4.83 -2.57 -20.77
N VAL A 297 4.98 -1.28 -20.50
CA VAL A 297 3.82 -0.40 -20.30
C VAL A 297 2.97 -0.38 -21.58
N GLY A 298 1.65 -0.50 -21.42
CA GLY A 298 0.71 -0.71 -22.51
C GLY A 298 0.43 -2.19 -22.85
N ASP A 299 1.19 -3.16 -22.31
CA ASP A 299 0.80 -4.57 -22.39
C ASP A 299 -0.51 -4.80 -21.64
N LEU A 300 -1.42 -5.60 -22.22
CA LEU A 300 -2.66 -5.99 -21.57
C LEU A 300 -2.38 -7.15 -20.62
N VAL A 301 -2.57 -6.94 -19.32
CA VAL A 301 -2.51 -7.96 -18.27
C VAL A 301 -3.88 -8.39 -17.83
N GLN A 302 -3.96 -9.64 -17.40
CA GLN A 302 -5.19 -10.24 -16.94
C GLN A 302 -5.50 -9.79 -15.51
N THR A 303 -6.75 -9.41 -15.24
CA THR A 303 -7.28 -9.08 -13.90
C THR A 303 -8.68 -9.71 -13.74
N PRO A 304 -9.28 -9.70 -12.53
CA PRO A 304 -10.65 -10.16 -12.32
C PRO A 304 -11.69 -9.38 -13.16
N LEU A 305 -11.38 -8.13 -13.53
CA LEU A 305 -12.24 -7.28 -14.36
C LEU A 305 -12.04 -7.49 -15.87
N GLY A 306 -11.26 -8.51 -16.26
CA GLY A 306 -10.85 -8.79 -17.63
C GLY A 306 -9.42 -8.31 -17.91
N PHE A 307 -9.08 -8.06 -19.18
CA PHE A 307 -7.80 -7.44 -19.50
C PHE A 307 -7.79 -5.95 -19.15
N ARG A 308 -6.68 -5.49 -18.58
CA ARG A 308 -6.36 -4.11 -18.19
C ARG A 308 -4.91 -3.83 -18.57
N ARG A 309 -4.54 -2.61 -18.92
CA ARG A 309 -3.13 -2.37 -19.27
C ARG A 309 -2.23 -2.32 -18.05
N ILE A 310 -0.97 -2.67 -18.27
CA ILE A 310 0.16 -2.22 -17.47
C ILE A 310 0.35 -0.75 -17.77
N VAL A 311 0.54 0.02 -16.72
CA VAL A 311 0.41 1.47 -16.79
C VAL A 311 1.62 2.21 -16.24
N ASP A 312 2.27 1.61 -15.25
CA ASP A 312 3.68 1.81 -15.01
C ASP A 312 4.31 0.47 -14.64
N LYS A 313 5.62 0.37 -14.86
CA LYS A 313 6.44 -0.76 -14.48
C LYS A 313 7.64 -0.26 -13.69
N PHE A 314 7.70 -0.75 -12.47
CA PHE A 314 8.74 -0.44 -11.51
C PHE A 314 9.80 -1.51 -11.55
N ASP A 315 11.04 -1.13 -11.91
CA ASP A 315 12.19 -1.83 -11.37
C ASP A 315 12.30 -1.49 -9.87
N GLN A 316 12.41 -2.53 -9.05
CA GLN A 316 12.48 -2.47 -7.59
C GLN A 316 13.74 -3.21 -7.08
N GLY A 317 14.70 -3.46 -7.97
CA GLY A 317 16.05 -3.97 -7.68
C GLY A 317 16.14 -5.24 -6.85
N PHE A 318 17.34 -5.59 -6.39
CA PHE A 318 17.56 -6.82 -5.65
C PHE A 318 16.94 -6.79 -4.25
N GLN A 319 16.08 -7.77 -3.96
CA GLN A 319 15.41 -7.97 -2.67
C GLN A 319 15.28 -9.47 -2.36
N ASP A 320 15.04 -9.80 -1.08
CA ASP A 320 14.72 -11.16 -0.66
C ASP A 320 13.28 -11.52 -1.05
N VAL A 321 13.16 -12.47 -1.97
CA VAL A 321 11.90 -12.97 -2.51
C VAL A 321 11.66 -14.38 -2.01
N TYR A 322 10.55 -14.59 -1.32
CA TYR A 322 10.22 -15.86 -0.66
C TYR A 322 9.32 -16.70 -1.57
N GLU A 323 9.65 -17.98 -1.74
CA GLU A 323 8.71 -18.97 -2.27
C GLU A 323 7.57 -19.16 -1.27
N ILE A 324 6.34 -19.07 -1.77
CA ILE A 324 5.16 -19.47 -1.03
C ILE A 324 4.97 -20.95 -1.36
N GLU A 325 5.19 -21.84 -0.40
CA GLU A 325 4.92 -23.26 -0.61
C GLU A 325 3.40 -23.46 -0.73
N THR A 326 2.96 -24.31 -1.66
CA THR A 326 1.52 -24.59 -1.82
C THR A 326 1.21 -26.06 -2.14
N ASN A 327 -0.07 -26.45 -2.24
CA ASN A 327 -0.51 -27.68 -2.88
C ASN A 327 -0.65 -27.59 -4.41
N ALA A 328 -0.24 -26.49 -5.04
CA ALA A 328 -0.14 -26.31 -6.48
C ALA A 328 1.33 -26.08 -6.89
N THR A 329 1.64 -24.90 -7.42
CA THR A 329 2.96 -24.38 -7.76
C THR A 329 3.49 -23.45 -6.66
N TYR A 330 4.76 -23.07 -6.71
CA TYR A 330 5.35 -22.16 -5.72
C TYR A 330 5.45 -20.74 -6.33
N PRO A 331 4.47 -19.83 -6.12
CA PRO A 331 4.66 -18.43 -6.47
C PRO A 331 5.70 -17.77 -5.57
N ARG A 332 6.23 -16.62 -5.99
CA ARG A 332 7.29 -15.90 -5.29
C ARG A 332 6.98 -14.41 -5.18
N ALA A 333 7.18 -13.79 -4.01
CA ALA A 333 7.14 -12.35 -3.84
C ALA A 333 7.93 -11.89 -2.60
N THR A 334 8.12 -10.58 -2.42
CA THR A 334 8.72 -10.02 -1.20
C THR A 334 7.75 -10.13 -0.03
N LEU A 335 8.28 -10.20 1.21
CA LEU A 335 7.48 -10.40 2.43
C LEU A 335 6.32 -9.41 2.63
N ASN A 336 6.47 -8.18 2.19
CA ASN A 336 5.44 -7.15 2.30
C ASN A 336 4.45 -7.12 1.12
N HIS A 337 4.74 -7.84 0.03
CA HIS A 337 3.88 -7.91 -1.16
C HIS A 337 2.59 -8.66 -0.87
N ARG A 338 1.47 -8.19 -1.43
CA ARG A 338 0.15 -8.72 -1.09
C ARG A 338 -0.34 -9.71 -2.13
N GLN A 339 -0.76 -10.90 -1.71
CA GLN A 339 -1.43 -11.89 -2.56
C GLN A 339 -2.92 -11.92 -2.23
N ALA A 340 -3.76 -12.16 -3.24
CA ALA A 340 -5.19 -12.34 -3.06
C ALA A 340 -5.48 -13.75 -2.54
N VAL A 341 -6.17 -13.80 -1.41
CA VAL A 341 -6.62 -15.02 -0.76
C VAL A 341 -8.13 -15.09 -0.88
N LEU A 342 -8.67 -16.24 -1.29
CA LEU A 342 -10.09 -16.46 -1.59
C LEU A 342 -10.95 -16.20 -0.34
N LEU A 343 -11.85 -15.21 -0.37
CA LEU A 343 -12.54 -14.65 0.79
C LEU A 343 -13.79 -15.36 1.21
N ASP A 344 -14.71 -15.62 0.29
CA ASP A 344 -16.01 -16.20 0.56
C ASP A 344 -16.35 -17.21 -0.57
N ALA A 345 -17.32 -18.12 -0.34
CA ALA A 345 -17.52 -19.25 -1.24
C ALA A 345 -18.17 -18.79 -2.55
N LYS A 346 -18.59 -17.51 -2.56
CA LYS A 346 -19.18 -16.76 -3.66
C LYS A 346 -18.09 -16.06 -4.50
N GLY A 347 -16.82 -16.16 -4.11
CA GLY A 347 -15.66 -15.72 -4.88
C GLY A 347 -15.07 -14.38 -4.45
N GLU A 348 -15.51 -13.81 -3.32
CA GLU A 348 -14.91 -12.59 -2.77
C GLU A 348 -13.39 -12.75 -2.53
N ILE A 349 -12.63 -11.67 -2.35
CA ILE A 349 -11.16 -11.72 -2.21
C ILE A 349 -10.65 -10.85 -1.05
N ASN A 350 -9.44 -11.12 -0.54
CA ASN A 350 -8.70 -10.09 0.22
C ASN A 350 -7.19 -10.33 0.22
N TRP A 351 -6.47 -9.26 0.56
CA TRP A 351 -5.07 -9.07 0.32
C TRP A 351 -4.21 -9.34 1.56
N LYS A 352 -3.51 -10.48 1.56
CA LYS A 352 -2.54 -10.86 2.60
C LYS A 352 -1.13 -10.52 2.18
N SER A 353 -0.32 -9.91 3.06
CA SER A 353 1.13 -9.82 2.80
C SER A 353 1.77 -11.22 2.79
N VAL A 354 2.86 -11.43 2.06
CA VAL A 354 3.54 -12.75 2.06
C VAL A 354 4.04 -13.15 3.45
N ALA A 355 4.48 -12.21 4.28
CA ALA A 355 4.82 -12.43 5.70
C ALA A 355 3.61 -12.83 6.58
N SER A 356 2.40 -12.62 6.07
CA SER A 356 1.12 -13.04 6.61
C SER A 356 0.42 -14.00 5.63
N LEU A 357 1.15 -14.96 5.07
CA LEU A 357 0.58 -16.16 4.43
C LEU A 357 0.85 -17.38 5.32
N GLY A 358 -0.17 -18.20 5.56
CA GLY A 358 -0.16 -19.27 6.56
C GLY A 358 -0.57 -20.62 5.98
N GLU A 359 -0.20 -21.70 6.67
CA GLU A 359 -0.55 -23.05 6.21
C GLU A 359 -2.06 -23.23 6.13
N GLY A 360 -2.54 -23.43 4.90
CA GLY A 360 -3.90 -23.68 4.47
C GLY A 360 -4.65 -22.46 3.91
N ASP A 361 -4.04 -21.27 3.89
CA ASP A 361 -4.58 -20.12 3.12
C ASP A 361 -4.86 -20.53 1.67
N ARG A 362 -5.76 -19.82 0.99
CA ARG A 362 -6.06 -20.08 -0.42
C ARG A 362 -5.73 -18.95 -1.35
N LEU A 363 -4.57 -19.01 -1.97
CA LEU A 363 -4.26 -18.11 -3.07
C LEU A 363 -5.25 -18.35 -4.21
N LEU A 364 -5.74 -17.27 -4.81
CA LEU A 364 -6.61 -17.32 -5.98
C LEU A 364 -5.77 -17.56 -7.22
N HIS A 365 -5.94 -18.74 -7.82
CA HIS A 365 -5.26 -19.10 -9.05
C HIS A 365 -6.21 -19.03 -10.25
N ASN A 366 -5.80 -18.29 -11.28
CA ASN A 366 -6.56 -18.04 -12.51
C ASN A 366 -7.22 -19.30 -13.12
N THR A 367 -8.48 -19.15 -13.52
CA THR A 367 -9.30 -20.12 -14.25
C THR A 367 -9.49 -19.83 -15.73
N GLN A 368 -9.21 -18.62 -16.20
CA GLN A 368 -9.46 -18.21 -17.58
C GLN A 368 -8.32 -18.66 -18.49
N ILE A 369 -8.64 -18.98 -19.75
CA ILE A 369 -7.65 -19.35 -20.77
C ILE A 369 -7.03 -18.06 -21.33
N LEU A 370 -5.71 -17.94 -21.16
CA LEU A 370 -4.91 -16.86 -21.70
C LEU A 370 -4.71 -17.10 -23.22
N PRO A 371 -5.09 -16.18 -24.12
CA PRO A 371 -5.13 -16.46 -25.57
C PRO A 371 -3.74 -16.70 -26.17
N GLY A 372 -2.76 -15.86 -25.82
CA GLY A 372 -1.43 -15.90 -26.42
C GLY A 372 -1.40 -15.36 -27.85
N THR A 373 -0.26 -15.49 -28.51
CA THR A 373 0.01 -14.96 -29.84
C THR A 373 0.54 -16.03 -30.80
N VAL A 374 0.43 -15.75 -32.11
CA VAL A 374 1.19 -16.50 -33.12
C VAL A 374 2.67 -16.18 -32.90
N THR A 375 3.47 -17.24 -32.81
CA THR A 375 4.89 -17.21 -32.50
C THR A 375 5.62 -18.13 -33.46
N HIS A 376 6.90 -17.86 -33.71
CA HIS A 376 7.68 -18.57 -34.72
C HIS A 376 8.94 -19.20 -34.11
N LEU A 377 9.45 -20.23 -34.78
CA LEU A 377 10.76 -20.78 -34.46
C LEU A 377 11.88 -19.78 -34.81
N PRO A 378 12.99 -19.72 -34.03
CA PRO A 378 14.17 -18.96 -34.39
C PRO A 378 14.73 -19.31 -35.78
N SER A 379 15.36 -18.36 -36.46
CA SER A 379 15.95 -18.59 -37.79
C SER A 379 17.08 -19.64 -37.78
N ASP A 380 17.28 -20.32 -38.91
CA ASP A 380 18.37 -21.29 -39.04
C ASP A 380 19.73 -20.59 -39.18
N PHE A 381 20.60 -20.79 -38.19
CA PHE A 381 21.99 -20.33 -38.21
C PHE A 381 22.96 -21.42 -38.71
N THR A 382 22.46 -22.64 -38.99
CA THR A 382 23.27 -23.85 -39.22
C THR A 382 23.61 -24.10 -40.70
N GLU A 383 23.12 -23.24 -41.60
CA GLU A 383 23.30 -23.33 -43.06
C GLU A 383 24.76 -23.18 -43.51
N SER A 384 25.53 -22.30 -42.88
CA SER A 384 26.91 -21.98 -43.29
C SER A 384 27.86 -23.13 -42.95
N ARG A 385 28.30 -23.88 -43.97
CA ARG A 385 29.16 -25.08 -43.81
C ARG A 385 30.34 -25.11 -44.80
N PRO A 386 31.47 -25.75 -44.43
CA PRO A 386 32.54 -26.04 -45.38
C PRO A 386 32.05 -26.90 -46.55
N SER A 387 32.48 -26.57 -47.77
CA SER A 387 32.03 -27.16 -49.05
C SER A 387 32.25 -28.67 -49.22
N GLN A 388 32.94 -29.34 -48.29
CA GLN A 388 33.18 -30.79 -48.30
C GLN A 388 32.32 -31.57 -47.28
N SER A 389 31.35 -30.92 -46.62
CA SER A 389 30.49 -31.56 -45.61
C SER A 389 29.47 -32.53 -46.22
N ARG A 390 29.88 -33.77 -46.47
CA ARG A 390 29.05 -34.84 -47.05
C ARG A 390 28.08 -35.52 -46.06
N THR A 391 28.01 -35.05 -44.82
CA THR A 391 27.25 -35.70 -43.72
C THR A 391 26.17 -34.79 -43.11
N SER A 392 25.95 -33.60 -43.67
CA SER A 392 24.80 -32.78 -43.29
C SER A 392 23.60 -33.19 -44.14
N LYS A 393 22.52 -33.65 -43.50
CA LYS A 393 21.20 -33.59 -44.12
C LYS A 393 20.78 -32.12 -44.23
N ASP A 394 19.92 -31.80 -45.18
CA ASP A 394 19.26 -30.51 -45.19
C ASP A 394 18.32 -30.39 -43.98
N LEU A 395 18.19 -29.16 -43.48
CA LEU A 395 17.27 -28.79 -42.42
C LEU A 395 16.38 -27.70 -42.98
N ILE A 396 15.08 -27.86 -42.81
CA ILE A 396 14.10 -26.78 -42.96
C ILE A 396 13.69 -26.40 -41.53
N VAL A 397 13.62 -25.11 -41.22
CA VAL A 397 12.96 -24.65 -39.99
C VAL A 397 11.49 -24.40 -40.35
N PRO A 398 10.55 -25.22 -39.86
CA PRO A 398 9.13 -25.05 -40.16
C PRO A 398 8.53 -23.90 -39.34
N GLU A 399 7.30 -23.55 -39.68
CA GLU A 399 6.43 -22.80 -38.77
C GLU A 399 6.23 -23.58 -37.45
N LEU A 400 6.00 -22.85 -36.36
CA LEU A 400 5.72 -23.46 -35.06
C LEU A 400 4.28 -24.00 -35.05
N THR A 401 4.10 -25.23 -35.54
CA THR A 401 2.82 -25.96 -35.48
C THR A 401 2.64 -26.71 -34.16
N PRO A 402 1.43 -27.21 -33.84
CA PRO A 402 1.21 -28.10 -32.70
C PRO A 402 2.10 -29.36 -32.71
N GLU A 403 2.40 -29.95 -33.87
CA GLU A 403 3.31 -31.09 -34.02
C GLU A 403 4.75 -30.73 -33.63
N VAL A 404 5.19 -29.53 -34.01
CA VAL A 404 6.52 -28.98 -33.67
C VAL A 404 6.60 -28.67 -32.17
N ALA A 405 5.59 -27.99 -31.62
CA ALA A 405 5.51 -27.69 -30.20
C ALA A 405 5.49 -28.98 -29.34
N TRP A 406 4.74 -29.99 -29.79
CA TRP A 406 4.73 -31.33 -29.20
C TRP A 406 6.11 -32.01 -29.24
N LEU A 407 6.83 -31.94 -30.38
CA LEU A 407 8.18 -32.50 -30.49
C LEU A 407 9.15 -31.79 -29.53
N ILE A 408 9.00 -30.48 -29.33
CA ILE A 408 9.80 -29.70 -28.37
C ILE A 408 9.48 -30.13 -26.93
N GLY A 409 8.20 -30.32 -26.58
CA GLY A 409 7.78 -30.88 -25.29
C GLY A 409 8.38 -32.27 -25.03
N LEU A 410 8.22 -33.19 -25.98
CA LEU A 410 8.79 -34.54 -25.93
C LEU A 410 10.32 -34.51 -25.80
N THR A 411 10.98 -33.54 -26.43
CA THR A 411 12.43 -33.35 -26.34
C THR A 411 12.86 -32.89 -24.95
N HIS A 412 12.11 -32.00 -24.30
CA HIS A 412 12.41 -31.58 -22.93
C HIS A 412 12.33 -32.72 -21.92
N GLY A 413 11.35 -33.62 -22.05
CA GLY A 413 11.29 -34.86 -21.27
C GLY A 413 12.35 -35.87 -21.70
N ASP A 414 11.98 -36.77 -22.61
CA ASP A 414 12.77 -37.96 -22.99
C ASP A 414 13.78 -37.77 -24.14
N GLY A 415 13.90 -36.55 -24.67
CA GLY A 415 14.89 -36.23 -25.70
C GLY A 415 16.30 -36.01 -25.16
N TYR A 416 17.31 -36.51 -25.88
CA TYR A 416 18.72 -36.22 -25.65
C TYR A 416 19.34 -35.64 -26.93
N VAL A 417 19.96 -34.46 -26.79
CA VAL A 417 20.57 -33.70 -27.90
C VAL A 417 22.08 -33.88 -27.81
N ALA A 418 22.64 -34.71 -28.69
CA ALA A 418 24.01 -35.20 -28.61
C ALA A 418 24.89 -34.60 -29.71
N LEU A 419 25.61 -33.52 -29.38
CA LEU A 419 26.71 -32.98 -30.20
C LEU A 419 28.05 -33.49 -29.68
N GLY A 420 28.97 -33.81 -30.60
CA GLY A 420 30.31 -34.21 -30.24
C GLY A 420 31.17 -34.57 -31.43
N ARG A 421 32.30 -35.22 -31.16
CA ARG A 421 33.18 -35.78 -32.17
C ARG A 421 33.35 -37.28 -31.94
N ASN A 422 33.43 -38.05 -33.03
CA ASN A 422 33.61 -39.49 -32.95
C ASN A 422 35.10 -39.86 -32.74
N LYS A 423 35.41 -41.15 -32.61
CA LYS A 423 36.78 -41.69 -32.42
C LYS A 423 37.79 -41.36 -33.53
N HIS A 424 37.37 -40.66 -34.59
CA HIS A 424 38.20 -40.17 -35.69
C HIS A 424 38.16 -38.64 -35.81
N ASP A 425 37.82 -37.95 -34.71
CA ASP A 425 37.66 -36.49 -34.58
C ASP A 425 36.61 -35.87 -35.52
N LYS A 426 35.77 -36.66 -36.20
CA LYS A 426 34.73 -36.12 -37.08
C LYS A 426 33.53 -35.66 -36.26
N PRO A 427 32.98 -34.46 -36.50
CA PRO A 427 31.80 -33.97 -35.81
C PRO A 427 30.58 -34.85 -36.13
N TYR A 428 29.74 -35.09 -35.13
CA TYR A 428 28.44 -35.72 -35.30
C TYR A 428 27.40 -34.99 -34.43
N GLY A 429 26.16 -35.01 -34.90
CA GLY A 429 25.00 -34.60 -34.13
C GLY A 429 23.87 -35.60 -34.31
N ARG A 430 23.21 -35.95 -33.22
CA ARG A 430 21.92 -36.65 -33.25
C ARG A 430 21.01 -36.15 -32.15
N VAL A 431 19.71 -36.10 -32.43
CA VAL A 431 18.67 -36.01 -31.41
C VAL A 431 18.05 -37.39 -31.26
N GLU A 432 17.97 -37.90 -30.04
CA GLU A 432 17.39 -39.22 -29.74
C GLU A 432 16.29 -39.11 -28.69
N TRP A 433 15.19 -39.86 -28.87
CA TRP A 433 14.09 -39.97 -27.92
C TRP A 433 13.95 -41.43 -27.49
N SER A 434 13.90 -41.67 -26.18
CA SER A 434 13.75 -43.01 -25.61
C SER A 434 12.30 -43.32 -25.25
N MET A 435 11.89 -44.59 -25.33
CA MET A 435 10.52 -45.06 -25.09
C MET A 435 10.51 -46.45 -24.45
N ASN A 436 9.40 -46.83 -23.81
CA ASN A 436 9.22 -48.17 -23.23
C ASN A 436 8.78 -49.18 -24.30
N SER A 437 9.69 -50.05 -24.74
CA SER A 437 9.41 -51.05 -25.80
C SER A 437 8.35 -52.11 -25.43
N LEU A 438 7.98 -52.23 -24.15
CA LEU A 438 6.89 -53.13 -23.71
C LEU A 438 5.51 -52.56 -24.09
N GLN A 439 5.40 -51.26 -24.34
CA GLN A 439 4.17 -50.59 -24.76
C GLN A 439 4.16 -50.47 -26.29
N ILE A 440 4.02 -51.60 -26.98
CA ILE A 440 4.23 -51.72 -28.44
C ILE A 440 3.37 -50.73 -29.25
N GLU A 441 2.06 -50.70 -29.01
CA GLU A 441 1.12 -49.83 -29.75
C GLU A 441 1.39 -48.33 -29.50
N GLN A 442 1.58 -47.96 -28.23
CA GLN A 442 1.90 -46.58 -27.85
C GLN A 442 3.25 -46.14 -28.45
N THR A 443 4.26 -47.01 -28.40
CA THR A 443 5.58 -46.79 -29.01
C THR A 443 5.44 -46.52 -30.50
N ALA A 444 4.69 -47.36 -31.24
CA ALA A 444 4.46 -47.15 -32.67
C ALA A 444 3.75 -45.82 -32.98
N ARG A 445 2.78 -45.41 -32.15
CA ARG A 445 2.09 -44.12 -32.31
C ARG A 445 2.98 -42.91 -32.00
N ILE A 446 3.83 -42.97 -30.96
CA ILE A 446 4.80 -41.88 -30.68
C ILE A 446 5.87 -41.84 -31.79
N GLN A 447 6.32 -42.99 -32.29
CA GLN A 447 7.25 -43.07 -33.43
C GLN A 447 6.69 -42.40 -34.69
N ALA A 448 5.46 -42.75 -35.09
CA ALA A 448 4.78 -42.13 -36.22
C ALA A 448 4.59 -40.61 -36.05
N LYS A 449 4.37 -40.13 -34.83
CA LYS A 449 4.24 -38.70 -34.54
C LYS A 449 5.59 -37.96 -34.52
N ILE A 450 6.67 -38.61 -34.06
CA ILE A 450 8.05 -38.11 -34.24
C ILE A 450 8.37 -37.96 -35.72
N ASP A 451 8.09 -38.98 -36.55
CA ASP A 451 8.34 -38.91 -37.99
C ASP A 451 7.51 -37.79 -38.65
N SER A 452 6.24 -37.64 -38.25
CA SER A 452 5.38 -36.56 -38.76
C SER A 452 5.92 -35.17 -38.41
N ALA A 453 6.37 -34.97 -37.17
CA ALA A 453 6.97 -33.71 -36.74
C ALA A 453 8.35 -33.47 -37.40
N LEU A 454 9.19 -34.50 -37.54
CA LEU A 454 10.49 -34.40 -38.21
C LEU A 454 10.37 -34.18 -39.73
N ALA A 455 9.31 -34.67 -40.36
CA ALA A 455 9.05 -34.42 -41.78
C ALA A 455 8.86 -32.93 -42.07
N LEU A 456 8.29 -32.16 -41.12
CA LEU A 456 8.21 -30.69 -41.22
C LEU A 456 9.60 -30.03 -41.21
N PHE A 457 10.58 -30.63 -40.53
CA PHE A 457 11.98 -30.21 -40.58
C PHE A 457 12.75 -30.75 -41.81
N GLY A 458 12.09 -31.49 -42.72
CA GLY A 458 12.73 -32.18 -43.85
C GLY A 458 13.49 -33.46 -43.47
N LEU A 459 13.21 -34.04 -42.31
CA LEU A 459 14.03 -35.09 -41.68
C LEU A 459 13.20 -36.34 -41.32
N THR A 460 13.91 -37.41 -40.98
CA THR A 460 13.34 -38.71 -40.58
C THR A 460 14.11 -39.30 -39.39
N ALA A 461 13.42 -40.05 -38.53
CA ALA A 461 14.04 -40.83 -37.49
C ALA A 461 14.45 -42.24 -37.99
N THR A 462 15.28 -42.91 -37.20
CA THR A 462 15.47 -44.36 -37.28
C THR A 462 15.00 -44.97 -35.97
N HIS A 463 14.11 -45.95 -36.05
CA HIS A 463 13.55 -46.64 -34.89
C HIS A 463 14.28 -47.96 -34.62
N SER A 464 14.52 -48.25 -33.34
CA SER A 464 15.17 -49.50 -32.91
C SER A 464 14.73 -49.92 -31.51
N ILE A 465 14.85 -51.21 -31.20
CA ILE A 465 14.67 -51.76 -29.85
C ILE A 465 16.04 -52.22 -29.34
N THR A 466 16.39 -51.82 -28.12
CA THR A 466 17.70 -52.11 -27.53
C THR A 466 17.72 -53.55 -26.99
N LYS A 467 18.56 -54.40 -27.56
CA LYS A 467 18.53 -55.85 -27.29
C LYS A 467 18.91 -56.15 -25.83
N GLY A 468 17.97 -56.72 -25.07
CA GLY A 468 18.15 -57.05 -23.66
C GLY A 468 17.70 -55.96 -22.68
N GLU A 469 17.23 -54.82 -23.19
CA GLU A 469 16.66 -53.72 -22.41
C GLU A 469 15.20 -53.50 -22.82
N ASN A 470 14.38 -52.95 -21.91
CA ASN A 470 12.97 -52.64 -22.19
C ASN A 470 12.82 -51.28 -22.94
N THR A 471 13.79 -50.92 -23.78
CA THR A 471 13.91 -49.56 -24.34
C THR A 471 13.90 -49.54 -25.86
N ALA A 472 12.90 -48.87 -26.43
CA ALA A 472 12.88 -48.46 -27.83
C ALA A 472 13.48 -47.05 -27.96
N LYS A 473 14.09 -46.76 -29.11
CA LYS A 473 14.73 -45.47 -29.41
C LYS A 473 14.39 -44.99 -30.81
N SER A 474 14.06 -43.71 -30.92
CA SER A 474 13.94 -42.98 -32.19
C SER A 474 15.13 -42.03 -32.29
N ILE A 475 15.94 -42.14 -33.35
CA ILE A 475 17.16 -41.34 -33.52
C ILE A 475 17.10 -40.55 -34.83
N CYS A 476 17.08 -39.22 -34.75
CA CYS A 476 17.33 -38.35 -35.89
C CYS A 476 18.82 -38.00 -35.95
N SER A 477 19.54 -38.65 -36.87
CA SER A 477 20.94 -38.32 -37.17
C SER A 477 21.01 -37.16 -38.16
N SER A 478 21.09 -35.93 -37.65
CA SER A 478 21.29 -34.69 -38.43
C SER A 478 22.06 -33.68 -37.58
N ILE A 479 23.26 -33.29 -38.04
CA ILE A 479 24.09 -32.33 -37.29
C ILE A 479 23.45 -30.93 -37.22
N ARG A 480 22.82 -30.46 -38.31
CA ARG A 480 22.09 -29.19 -38.35
C ARG A 480 20.94 -29.16 -37.34
N LEU A 481 20.07 -30.18 -37.36
CA LEU A 481 18.97 -30.27 -36.38
C LEU A 481 19.51 -30.28 -34.94
N THR A 482 20.60 -31.01 -34.71
CA THR A 482 21.16 -31.14 -33.36
C THR A 482 21.80 -29.84 -32.88
N GLU A 483 22.50 -29.10 -33.73
CA GLU A 483 23.00 -27.76 -33.39
C GLU A 483 21.86 -26.77 -33.13
N TYR A 484 20.83 -26.79 -33.98
CA TYR A 484 19.65 -25.95 -33.79
C TYR A 484 18.92 -26.25 -32.46
N PHE A 485 18.66 -27.54 -32.18
CA PHE A 485 18.05 -27.99 -30.93
C PHE A 485 18.94 -27.70 -29.72
N HIS A 486 20.26 -27.78 -29.87
CA HIS A 486 21.19 -27.42 -28.81
C HIS A 486 21.12 -25.91 -28.50
N SER A 487 21.14 -25.04 -29.50
CA SER A 487 21.06 -23.60 -29.26
C SER A 487 19.73 -23.14 -28.65
N TYR A 488 18.60 -23.69 -29.10
CA TYR A 488 17.28 -23.12 -28.78
C TYR A 488 16.34 -23.99 -27.94
N ILE A 489 16.60 -25.30 -27.82
CA ILE A 489 15.66 -26.25 -27.18
C ILE A 489 16.29 -26.89 -25.92
N LYS A 490 17.31 -27.74 -26.07
CA LYS A 490 17.86 -28.53 -24.95
C LYS A 490 19.36 -28.77 -25.10
N GLN A 491 20.12 -28.44 -24.06
CA GLN A 491 21.55 -28.72 -23.97
C GLN A 491 21.85 -29.76 -22.88
N PRO A 492 22.84 -30.65 -23.07
CA PRO A 492 23.36 -31.48 -21.99
C PRO A 492 23.91 -30.63 -20.84
N ASN A 493 23.63 -31.02 -19.60
CA ASN A 493 24.14 -30.39 -18.37
C ASN A 493 23.76 -28.92 -18.11
N VAL A 494 22.80 -28.36 -18.86
CA VAL A 494 22.25 -27.01 -18.62
C VAL A 494 20.83 -27.15 -18.03
N PRO A 495 20.43 -26.31 -17.05
CA PRO A 495 19.05 -26.25 -16.56
C PRO A 495 18.05 -26.00 -17.68
N LEU A 496 16.96 -26.77 -17.68
CA LEU A 496 15.87 -26.58 -18.65
C LEU A 496 15.15 -25.25 -18.40
N LYS A 497 14.70 -24.60 -19.47
CA LYS A 497 13.87 -23.39 -19.46
C LYS A 497 12.88 -23.49 -20.61
N ILE A 498 11.63 -23.07 -20.40
CA ILE A 498 10.65 -23.03 -21.48
C ILE A 498 10.99 -21.85 -22.42
N PRO A 499 11.10 -22.06 -23.75
CA PRO A 499 11.34 -20.97 -24.69
C PRO A 499 10.21 -19.93 -24.69
N SER A 500 10.55 -18.66 -24.92
CA SER A 500 9.56 -17.56 -24.96
C SER A 500 8.47 -17.77 -26.02
N PHE A 501 8.82 -18.32 -27.18
CA PHE A 501 7.85 -18.67 -28.23
C PHE A 501 6.88 -19.80 -27.84
N ILE A 502 7.17 -20.57 -26.79
CA ILE A 502 6.18 -21.48 -26.16
C ILE A 502 5.37 -20.73 -25.10
N LEU A 503 6.02 -19.94 -24.23
CA LEU A 503 5.35 -19.18 -23.16
C LEU A 503 4.31 -18.18 -23.70
N GLN A 504 4.63 -17.52 -24.81
CA GLN A 504 3.77 -16.54 -25.50
C GLN A 504 2.88 -17.15 -26.59
N GLY A 505 3.09 -18.43 -26.94
CA GLY A 505 2.39 -19.09 -28.03
C GLY A 505 0.88 -19.21 -27.82
N SER A 506 0.14 -19.53 -28.89
CA SER A 506 -1.31 -19.72 -28.82
C SER A 506 -1.70 -20.87 -27.86
N VAL A 507 -3.00 -20.94 -27.54
CA VAL A 507 -3.60 -22.05 -26.76
C VAL A 507 -3.14 -23.42 -27.28
N ASP A 508 -3.20 -23.65 -28.59
CA ASP A 508 -2.79 -24.92 -29.23
C ASP A 508 -1.28 -25.19 -29.07
N ILE A 509 -0.42 -24.18 -29.20
CA ILE A 509 1.04 -24.34 -29.06
C ILE A 509 1.43 -24.70 -27.63
N ARG A 510 0.86 -24.01 -26.63
CA ARG A 510 1.07 -24.36 -25.21
C ARG A 510 0.48 -25.72 -24.87
N SER A 511 -0.71 -26.04 -25.39
CA SER A 511 -1.36 -27.33 -25.14
C SER A 511 -0.60 -28.50 -25.76
N ALA A 512 -0.14 -28.35 -27.01
CA ALA A 512 0.63 -29.39 -27.69
C ALA A 512 2.03 -29.58 -27.08
N TYR A 513 2.68 -28.51 -26.63
CA TYR A 513 3.92 -28.59 -25.84
C TYR A 513 3.73 -29.41 -24.55
N LEU A 514 2.67 -29.14 -23.79
CA LEU A 514 2.32 -29.92 -22.60
C LEU A 514 1.99 -31.39 -22.95
N ALA A 515 1.33 -31.64 -24.07
CA ALA A 515 1.08 -33.00 -24.56
C ALA A 515 2.38 -33.75 -24.93
N GLY A 516 3.39 -33.04 -25.42
CA GLY A 516 4.73 -33.60 -25.66
C GLY A 516 5.41 -34.04 -24.36
N LEU A 517 5.32 -33.22 -23.31
CA LEU A 517 5.77 -33.60 -21.97
C LEU A 517 4.97 -34.80 -21.43
N MET A 518 3.64 -34.79 -21.54
CA MET A 518 2.81 -35.95 -21.15
C MET A 518 3.26 -37.22 -21.87
N ASP A 519 3.51 -37.16 -23.18
CA ASP A 519 3.89 -38.33 -23.98
C ASP A 519 5.30 -38.87 -23.67
N SER A 520 6.15 -38.08 -23.02
CA SER A 520 7.47 -38.50 -22.51
C SER A 520 7.37 -39.30 -21.20
N ASP A 521 7.75 -38.73 -20.06
CA ASP A 521 7.72 -39.39 -18.74
C ASP A 521 6.34 -39.30 -18.03
N GLY A 522 5.41 -38.50 -18.57
CA GLY A 522 4.04 -38.37 -18.09
C GLY A 522 3.22 -39.67 -18.10
N ALA A 523 2.13 -39.69 -17.34
CA ALA A 523 1.24 -40.84 -17.21
C ALA A 523 -0.21 -40.45 -16.91
N VAL A 524 -1.05 -40.55 -17.94
CA VAL A 524 -2.52 -40.31 -17.90
C VAL A 524 -3.28 -41.27 -16.97
N ASN A 525 -2.66 -42.40 -16.60
CA ASN A 525 -3.26 -43.46 -15.80
C ASN A 525 -2.89 -43.42 -14.30
N ASN A 526 -1.98 -42.51 -13.89
CA ASN A 526 -1.56 -42.37 -12.50
C ASN A 526 -2.66 -41.73 -11.62
N ARG A 527 -2.46 -41.77 -10.30
CA ARG A 527 -3.39 -41.19 -9.30
C ARG A 527 -2.62 -40.30 -8.31
N PRO A 528 -2.61 -38.96 -8.49
CA PRO A 528 -3.14 -38.21 -9.64
C PRO A 528 -2.35 -38.47 -10.93
N PRO A 529 -2.90 -38.12 -12.12
CA PRO A 529 -2.15 -38.13 -13.36
C PRO A 529 -0.86 -37.30 -13.27
N HIS A 530 0.20 -37.82 -13.87
CA HIS A 530 1.53 -37.25 -13.82
C HIS A 530 1.86 -36.58 -15.16
N LEU A 531 2.39 -35.36 -15.16
CA LEU A 531 2.72 -34.63 -16.38
C LEU A 531 4.22 -34.70 -16.71
N VAL A 532 5.08 -34.35 -15.74
CA VAL A 532 6.54 -34.31 -15.95
C VAL A 532 7.32 -34.40 -14.63
N THR A 533 8.47 -35.06 -14.67
CA THR A 533 9.50 -35.10 -13.61
C THR A 533 10.76 -34.39 -14.07
N SER A 534 11.35 -33.54 -13.23
CA SER A 534 12.67 -32.97 -13.50
C SER A 534 13.45 -32.74 -12.20
N VAL A 535 14.77 -32.59 -12.32
CA VAL A 535 15.64 -32.13 -11.22
C VAL A 535 15.70 -30.59 -11.14
N TYR A 536 15.16 -29.89 -12.14
CA TYR A 536 15.19 -28.43 -12.25
C TYR A 536 13.87 -27.80 -11.73
N GLN A 537 13.87 -27.29 -10.50
CA GLN A 537 12.70 -26.67 -9.85
C GLN A 537 12.08 -25.53 -10.67
N SER A 538 12.90 -24.64 -11.21
CA SER A 538 12.47 -23.51 -12.04
C SER A 538 11.74 -23.96 -13.31
N PHE A 539 12.25 -24.96 -14.02
CA PHE A 539 11.58 -25.55 -15.18
C PHE A 539 10.19 -26.08 -14.81
N VAL A 540 10.08 -26.85 -13.73
CA VAL A 540 8.82 -27.45 -13.30
C VAL A 540 7.81 -26.38 -12.86
N ARG A 541 8.27 -25.29 -12.23
CA ARG A 541 7.45 -24.10 -11.96
C ARG A 541 6.96 -23.45 -13.25
N GLN A 542 7.82 -23.23 -14.25
CA GLN A 542 7.40 -22.69 -15.55
C GLN A 542 6.36 -23.58 -16.26
N VAL A 543 6.51 -24.91 -16.24
CA VAL A 543 5.49 -25.81 -16.82
C VAL A 543 4.16 -25.68 -16.05
N GLY A 544 4.23 -25.48 -14.73
CA GLY A 544 3.07 -25.16 -13.89
C GLY A 544 2.37 -23.86 -14.28
N VAL A 545 3.11 -22.79 -14.62
CA VAL A 545 2.48 -21.55 -15.10
C VAL A 545 1.96 -21.70 -16.54
N VAL A 546 2.58 -22.51 -17.40
CA VAL A 546 2.01 -22.84 -18.73
C VAL A 546 0.65 -23.53 -18.58
N LEU A 547 0.49 -24.46 -17.63
CA LEU A 547 -0.84 -24.98 -17.27
C LEU A 547 -1.78 -23.87 -16.77
N SER A 548 -1.29 -22.97 -15.90
CA SER A 548 -2.07 -21.85 -15.37
C SER A 548 -2.63 -20.94 -16.46
N SER A 549 -1.83 -20.67 -17.49
CA SER A 549 -2.23 -19.90 -18.67
C SER A 549 -3.30 -20.58 -19.55
N LEU A 550 -3.61 -21.85 -19.28
CA LEU A 550 -4.71 -22.61 -19.87
C LEU A 550 -5.87 -22.79 -18.87
N GLY A 551 -5.83 -22.09 -17.74
CA GLY A 551 -6.78 -22.20 -16.63
C GLY A 551 -6.74 -23.56 -15.94
N ILE A 552 -5.57 -24.20 -15.84
CA ILE A 552 -5.36 -25.47 -15.13
C ILE A 552 -4.29 -25.25 -14.05
N ALA A 553 -4.64 -25.40 -12.78
CA ALA A 553 -3.63 -25.41 -11.71
C ALA A 553 -2.93 -26.78 -11.62
N GLY A 554 -1.60 -26.79 -11.77
CA GLY A 554 -0.76 -27.98 -11.59
C GLY A 554 -0.25 -28.13 -10.16
N ARG A 555 0.09 -29.35 -9.72
CA ARG A 555 0.66 -29.62 -8.38
C ARG A 555 2.07 -30.18 -8.45
N ILE A 556 3.03 -29.47 -7.84
CA ILE A 556 4.42 -29.92 -7.68
C ILE A 556 4.53 -30.80 -6.42
N THR A 557 5.23 -31.92 -6.54
CA THR A 557 5.59 -32.79 -5.40
C THR A 557 7.07 -33.18 -5.45
N THR A 558 7.73 -33.14 -4.31
CA THR A 558 9.19 -33.28 -4.21
C THR A 558 9.57 -34.67 -3.70
N THR A 559 10.34 -35.44 -4.47
CA THR A 559 10.88 -36.74 -4.08
C THR A 559 12.37 -36.62 -3.76
N ARG A 560 12.73 -36.81 -2.48
CA ARG A 560 14.13 -36.91 -2.05
C ARG A 560 14.59 -38.37 -2.13
N PRO A 561 15.64 -38.70 -2.90
CA PRO A 561 16.13 -40.07 -3.03
C PRO A 561 16.88 -40.53 -1.77
N GLN A 562 16.83 -41.84 -1.47
CA GLN A 562 17.52 -42.43 -0.31
C GLN A 562 19.05 -42.45 -0.42
N ARG A 563 19.60 -42.37 -1.64
CA ARG A 563 21.04 -42.28 -1.90
C ARG A 563 21.43 -40.80 -1.92
N GLN A 564 22.37 -40.40 -1.05
CA GLN A 564 22.82 -39.01 -0.91
C GLN A 564 23.42 -38.43 -2.21
N GLU A 565 23.96 -39.29 -3.09
CA GLU A 565 24.52 -38.91 -4.39
C GLU A 565 23.47 -38.56 -5.46
N TRP A 566 22.17 -38.79 -5.21
CA TRP A 566 21.12 -38.57 -6.19
C TRP A 566 20.42 -37.21 -5.97
N GLN A 567 20.16 -36.49 -7.06
CA GLN A 567 19.48 -35.20 -7.02
C GLN A 567 17.99 -35.33 -6.63
N VAL A 568 17.47 -34.28 -6.00
CA VAL A 568 16.05 -34.12 -5.68
C VAL A 568 15.22 -34.06 -6.97
N LYS A 569 14.07 -34.73 -6.99
CA LYS A 569 13.16 -34.74 -8.14
C LYS A 569 11.89 -33.96 -7.83
N TYR A 570 11.48 -33.11 -8.75
CA TYR A 570 10.26 -32.31 -8.72
C TYR A 570 9.29 -32.88 -9.75
N ASN A 571 8.09 -33.24 -9.30
CA ASN A 571 7.10 -33.98 -10.08
C ASN A 571 5.85 -33.11 -10.22
N LEU A 572 5.53 -32.66 -11.44
CA LEU A 572 4.31 -31.93 -11.73
C LEU A 572 3.19 -32.89 -12.10
N THR A 573 2.10 -32.79 -11.35
CA THR A 573 0.90 -33.62 -11.48
C THR A 573 -0.31 -32.75 -11.84
N LEU A 574 -1.33 -33.38 -12.41
CA LEU A 574 -2.61 -32.77 -12.76
C LEU A 574 -3.65 -33.22 -11.72
N PRO A 575 -3.86 -32.46 -10.62
CA PRO A 575 -4.75 -32.88 -9.55
C PRO A 575 -6.23 -32.61 -9.88
N ALA A 576 -6.51 -31.70 -10.82
CA ALA A 576 -7.84 -31.18 -11.15
C ALA A 576 -7.98 -30.90 -12.65
N LEU A 577 -9.20 -30.61 -13.09
CA LEU A 577 -9.61 -30.05 -14.39
C LEU A 577 -9.33 -30.99 -15.57
N LYS A 578 -9.74 -32.25 -15.44
CA LYS A 578 -9.56 -33.26 -16.50
C LYS A 578 -10.30 -32.92 -17.77
N GLU A 579 -11.52 -32.42 -17.67
CA GLU A 579 -12.34 -32.11 -18.85
C GLU A 579 -11.66 -31.04 -19.69
N ARG A 580 -11.06 -30.04 -19.04
CA ARG A 580 -10.24 -29.05 -19.72
C ARG A 580 -8.99 -29.66 -20.34
N TYR A 581 -8.21 -30.46 -19.60
CA TYR A 581 -7.09 -31.20 -20.20
C TYR A 581 -7.53 -32.04 -21.42
N ASN A 582 -8.66 -32.75 -21.32
CA ASN A 582 -9.18 -33.61 -22.37
C ASN A 582 -9.69 -32.82 -23.58
N ALA A 583 -10.18 -31.60 -23.37
CA ALA A 583 -10.64 -30.72 -24.44
C ALA A 583 -9.48 -30.07 -25.22
N ILE A 584 -8.40 -29.63 -24.54
CA ILE A 584 -7.32 -28.84 -25.18
C ILE A 584 -5.95 -29.53 -25.28
N ILE A 585 -5.55 -30.38 -24.32
CA ILE A 585 -4.21 -31.00 -24.31
C ILE A 585 -4.24 -32.45 -24.86
N ALA A 586 -5.24 -33.25 -24.46
CA ALA A 586 -5.36 -34.64 -24.93
C ALA A 586 -5.46 -34.82 -26.45
N PRO A 587 -6.09 -33.92 -27.25
CA PRO A 587 -6.09 -34.05 -28.72
C PRO A 587 -4.69 -34.05 -29.32
N HIS A 588 -3.72 -33.43 -28.63
CA HIS A 588 -2.32 -33.41 -29.02
C HIS A 588 -1.47 -34.51 -28.34
N SER A 589 -2.05 -35.37 -27.49
CA SER A 589 -1.33 -36.45 -26.79
C SER A 589 -1.57 -37.82 -27.42
N VAL A 590 -0.51 -38.60 -27.60
CA VAL A 590 -0.57 -40.00 -28.00
C VAL A 590 -1.09 -40.88 -26.86
N LYS A 591 -0.69 -40.59 -25.61
CA LYS A 591 -1.26 -41.22 -24.40
C LYS A 591 -2.73 -40.85 -24.20
N GLY A 592 -3.17 -39.72 -24.75
CA GLY A 592 -4.57 -39.34 -24.91
C GLY A 592 -5.21 -38.78 -23.64
N GLU A 593 -6.49 -39.09 -23.47
CA GLU A 593 -7.33 -38.54 -22.40
C GLU A 593 -6.97 -39.07 -21.00
N LEU A 594 -7.11 -38.19 -20.00
CA LEU A 594 -7.18 -38.58 -18.59
C LEU A 594 -8.50 -39.31 -18.36
N ARG A 595 -8.44 -40.52 -17.79
CA ARG A 595 -9.67 -41.31 -17.57
C ARG A 595 -10.60 -40.59 -16.61
N GLN A 596 -11.83 -40.33 -17.05
CA GLN A 596 -12.82 -39.60 -16.24
C GLN A 596 -13.12 -40.29 -14.90
N GLY A 597 -13.21 -41.62 -14.86
CA GLY A 597 -13.45 -42.40 -13.63
C GLY A 597 -12.27 -42.52 -12.64
N LEU A 598 -11.09 -41.92 -12.89
CA LEU A 598 -9.99 -41.90 -11.91
C LEU A 598 -10.31 -40.94 -10.75
N LYS A 599 -10.37 -41.44 -9.50
CA LYS A 599 -10.46 -40.55 -8.32
C LYS A 599 -9.21 -39.65 -8.25
N MET A 600 -9.42 -38.34 -8.19
CA MET A 600 -8.37 -37.35 -7.99
C MET A 600 -8.47 -36.69 -6.62
N TYR A 601 -7.35 -36.15 -6.16
CA TYR A 601 -7.25 -35.32 -4.97
C TYR A 601 -7.03 -33.88 -5.42
N GLY A 602 -8.08 -33.28 -6.00
CA GLY A 602 -8.01 -31.96 -6.64
C GLY A 602 -7.73 -30.81 -5.69
N PHE A 603 -7.98 -29.60 -6.18
CA PHE A 603 -8.14 -28.46 -5.30
C PHE A 603 -9.45 -28.63 -4.55
N THR A 604 -9.42 -28.18 -3.30
CA THR A 604 -10.57 -28.28 -2.41
C THR A 604 -11.05 -26.92 -2.03
N VAL A 605 -12.37 -26.89 -2.00
CA VAL A 605 -13.24 -25.87 -1.47
C VAL A 605 -13.83 -26.65 -0.23
N PRO A 606 -13.36 -26.45 1.02
CA PRO A 606 -13.66 -27.11 2.31
C PRO A 606 -15.09 -27.05 2.80
N GLY A 607 -15.54 -28.08 3.49
CA GLY A 607 -16.83 -28.03 4.19
C GLY A 607 -16.98 -26.83 5.14
N ALA A 608 -15.89 -26.40 5.81
CA ALA A 608 -15.97 -25.50 6.95
C ALA A 608 -16.62 -24.15 6.62
N ILE A 609 -16.12 -23.50 5.59
CA ILE A 609 -16.73 -22.33 4.97
C ILE A 609 -18.08 -22.53 4.32
N MET A 610 -18.27 -23.64 3.60
CA MET A 610 -19.38 -23.72 2.63
C MET A 610 -20.68 -23.49 3.42
N ARG A 611 -20.68 -23.93 4.68
CA ARG A 611 -21.67 -23.73 5.75
C ARG A 611 -22.01 -22.29 6.13
N GLU A 612 -21.08 -21.36 6.01
CA GLU A 612 -21.26 -19.96 6.42
C GLU A 612 -21.64 -19.07 5.23
N ALA A 613 -21.43 -19.55 3.99
CA ALA A 613 -21.89 -18.89 2.76
C ALA A 613 -23.31 -19.32 2.36
N TYR A 614 -23.66 -20.58 2.64
CA TYR A 614 -24.95 -21.20 2.32
C TYR A 614 -25.50 -21.98 3.51
N THR A 615 -26.80 -21.84 3.74
CA THR A 615 -27.57 -22.75 4.57
C THR A 615 -27.61 -24.15 3.95
N TYR A 616 -28.04 -25.13 4.76
CA TYR A 616 -28.19 -26.51 4.32
C TYR A 616 -29.31 -26.73 3.31
N SER A 617 -30.35 -25.89 3.35
CA SER A 617 -31.44 -25.92 2.38
C SER A 617 -30.88 -25.54 1.01
N GLU A 618 -30.17 -24.41 0.94
CA GLU A 618 -29.51 -23.92 -0.29
C GLU A 618 -28.50 -24.94 -0.83
N MET A 619 -27.59 -25.47 0.00
CA MET A 619 -26.67 -26.54 -0.43
C MET A 619 -27.37 -27.76 -1.01
N ARG A 620 -28.49 -28.17 -0.41
CA ARG A 620 -29.24 -29.35 -0.85
C ARG A 620 -29.98 -29.08 -2.16
N GLU A 621 -30.44 -27.85 -2.37
CA GLU A 621 -31.03 -27.37 -3.62
C GLU A 621 -29.97 -27.26 -4.73
N MET A 622 -28.75 -26.84 -4.41
CA MET A 622 -27.56 -26.85 -5.28
C MET A 622 -27.05 -28.28 -5.60
N GLY A 623 -27.55 -29.32 -4.92
CA GLY A 623 -27.21 -30.72 -5.18
C GLY A 623 -26.16 -31.36 -4.26
N PHE A 624 -25.62 -30.63 -3.28
CA PHE A 624 -24.66 -31.16 -2.32
C PHE A 624 -25.33 -32.11 -1.32
N GLN A 625 -25.26 -33.42 -1.59
CA GLN A 625 -25.73 -34.46 -0.67
C GLN A 625 -24.58 -34.98 0.21
N GLY A 626 -24.47 -34.51 1.45
CA GLY A 626 -23.44 -34.98 2.38
C GLY A 626 -23.32 -34.23 3.71
N SER A 627 -22.29 -34.58 4.47
CA SER A 627 -21.92 -33.87 5.71
C SER A 627 -21.26 -32.54 5.37
N ARG A 628 -21.73 -31.43 5.95
CA ARG A 628 -21.18 -30.08 5.72
C ARG A 628 -19.77 -29.85 6.27
N THR A 629 -19.08 -30.89 6.72
CA THR A 629 -17.72 -30.83 7.32
C THR A 629 -16.62 -31.23 6.35
N VAL A 630 -16.98 -31.68 5.14
CA VAL A 630 -16.05 -32.26 4.16
C VAL A 630 -15.83 -31.29 3.02
N ASP A 631 -14.57 -31.11 2.64
CA ASP A 631 -14.13 -30.50 1.40
C ASP A 631 -14.89 -31.00 0.17
N ALA A 632 -15.61 -30.09 -0.48
CA ALA A 632 -15.95 -30.23 -1.87
C ALA A 632 -14.67 -30.17 -2.71
N ASN A 633 -14.64 -31.04 -3.72
CA ASN A 633 -13.71 -30.87 -4.82
C ASN A 633 -14.12 -29.62 -5.62
N TYR A 634 -13.15 -28.82 -6.02
CA TYR A 634 -13.35 -27.57 -6.76
C TYR A 634 -14.19 -27.71 -8.04
N GLU A 635 -13.93 -28.74 -8.85
CA GLU A 635 -14.65 -28.96 -10.10
C GLU A 635 -16.12 -29.30 -9.84
N ARG A 636 -16.39 -30.07 -8.78
CA ARG A 636 -17.75 -30.32 -8.31
C ARG A 636 -18.42 -29.06 -7.79
N TYR A 637 -17.69 -28.26 -7.01
CA TYR A 637 -18.23 -27.08 -6.36
C TYR A 637 -18.74 -26.06 -7.37
N ILE A 638 -17.91 -25.66 -8.34
CA ILE A 638 -18.30 -24.67 -9.36
C ILE A 638 -19.47 -25.15 -10.23
N ALA A 639 -19.57 -26.47 -10.49
CA ALA A 639 -20.65 -27.06 -11.29
C ALA A 639 -21.98 -27.17 -10.53
N GLU A 640 -21.95 -27.30 -9.20
CA GLU A 640 -23.13 -27.33 -8.34
C GLU A 640 -23.54 -25.92 -7.84
N ALA A 641 -22.63 -24.94 -7.84
CA ALA A 641 -22.87 -23.59 -7.33
C ALA A 641 -23.12 -22.49 -8.38
N ASP A 642 -22.72 -22.69 -9.64
CA ASP A 642 -22.85 -21.71 -10.75
C ASP A 642 -22.23 -20.32 -10.48
N ILE A 643 -20.99 -20.32 -9.98
CA ILE A 643 -20.27 -19.10 -9.56
C ILE A 643 -18.90 -19.00 -10.25
N PRO A 644 -18.50 -17.81 -10.76
CA PRO A 644 -17.20 -17.59 -11.39
C PRO A 644 -16.06 -17.52 -10.34
N LEU A 645 -15.73 -18.68 -9.77
CA LEU A 645 -14.74 -18.82 -8.71
C LEU A 645 -13.37 -19.28 -9.24
N ASP A 646 -12.32 -18.51 -8.95
CA ASP A 646 -10.93 -18.89 -9.24
C ASP A 646 -10.44 -20.07 -8.37
N ILE A 647 -9.44 -20.82 -8.86
CA ILE A 647 -8.99 -22.07 -8.24
C ILE A 647 -8.36 -21.79 -6.86
N PRO A 648 -8.88 -22.34 -5.75
CA PRO A 648 -8.26 -22.20 -4.44
C PRO A 648 -7.01 -23.06 -4.31
N VAL A 649 -5.85 -22.43 -4.17
CA VAL A 649 -4.56 -23.09 -3.96
C VAL A 649 -4.09 -23.00 -2.51
N THR A 650 -3.95 -24.16 -1.85
CA THR A 650 -3.50 -24.32 -0.44
C THR A 650 -2.09 -23.80 -0.27
N VAL A 651 -1.87 -22.68 0.41
CA VAL A 651 -0.57 -22.35 0.99
C VAL A 651 -0.18 -23.43 2.00
N LYS A 652 1.10 -23.78 2.10
CA LYS A 652 1.67 -24.67 3.12
C LYS A 652 2.61 -23.94 4.08
N GLY A 653 3.07 -22.75 3.69
CA GLY A 653 3.97 -21.90 4.46
C GLY A 653 4.86 -21.08 3.52
N LEU A 654 5.92 -20.50 4.09
CA LEU A 654 7.01 -19.88 3.32
C LEU A 654 8.16 -20.88 3.21
N GLY A 655 8.66 -21.06 1.99
CA GLY A 655 9.76 -21.96 1.66
C GLY A 655 11.10 -21.24 1.59
N SER A 656 11.94 -21.68 0.65
CA SER A 656 13.19 -21.00 0.28
C SER A 656 12.97 -19.54 -0.09
N TYR A 657 13.97 -18.69 0.14
CA TYR A 657 14.02 -17.36 -0.44
C TYR A 657 15.24 -17.22 -1.35
N ASP A 658 15.07 -16.44 -2.42
CA ASP A 658 16.13 -16.07 -3.36
C ASP A 658 16.37 -14.55 -3.25
N HIS A 659 17.62 -14.10 -3.31
CA HIS A 659 17.95 -12.68 -3.44
C HIS A 659 18.08 -12.33 -4.93
N VAL A 660 17.03 -11.74 -5.51
CA VAL A 660 16.90 -11.54 -6.97
C VAL A 660 16.38 -10.15 -7.29
N GLN A 661 16.63 -9.68 -8.51
CA GLN A 661 16.04 -8.46 -9.04
C GLN A 661 14.52 -8.55 -8.95
N THR A 662 13.87 -7.49 -8.48
CA THR A 662 12.43 -7.42 -8.28
C THR A 662 11.80 -6.30 -9.07
N TYR A 663 10.52 -6.48 -9.38
CA TYR A 663 9.69 -5.53 -10.10
C TYR A 663 8.33 -5.41 -9.41
N ASP A 664 7.61 -4.36 -9.73
CA ASP A 664 6.19 -4.20 -9.41
C ASP A 664 5.54 -3.55 -10.64
N ILE A 665 4.25 -3.79 -10.89
CA ILE A 665 3.55 -3.14 -12.00
C ILE A 665 2.25 -2.54 -11.48
N GLU A 666 1.93 -1.37 -12.00
CA GLU A 666 0.62 -0.78 -11.77
C GLU A 666 -0.33 -1.22 -12.89
N VAL A 667 -1.61 -1.44 -12.52
CA VAL A 667 -2.61 -2.07 -13.39
C VAL A 667 -3.98 -1.45 -13.16
N GLU A 668 -4.71 -1.30 -14.26
CA GLU A 668 -5.75 -0.30 -14.40
C GLU A 668 -7.11 -0.62 -13.80
N GLU A 669 -7.66 0.39 -13.10
CA GLU A 669 -8.87 0.39 -12.24
C GLU A 669 -8.85 -0.63 -11.10
N ALA A 670 -8.41 -1.84 -11.41
CA ALA A 670 -8.34 -2.99 -10.53
C ALA A 670 -7.26 -2.82 -9.44
N HIS A 671 -6.22 -2.02 -9.71
CA HIS A 671 -5.01 -1.92 -8.88
C HIS A 671 -4.40 -3.30 -8.53
N CYS A 672 -4.64 -4.30 -9.39
CA CYS A 672 -4.28 -5.71 -9.23
C CYS A 672 -4.19 -6.47 -10.58
N PHE A 673 -3.47 -7.60 -10.61
CA PHE A 673 -3.22 -8.42 -11.80
C PHE A 673 -2.79 -9.85 -11.46
N TYR A 674 -2.91 -10.79 -12.42
CA TYR A 674 -2.41 -12.17 -12.30
C TYR A 674 -0.94 -12.34 -12.72
N CYS A 675 -0.14 -13.00 -11.88
CA CYS A 675 1.27 -13.31 -12.07
C CYS A 675 1.64 -14.66 -11.43
N ASP A 676 2.41 -15.50 -12.13
CA ASP A 676 2.63 -16.93 -11.81
C ASP A 676 1.32 -17.75 -11.63
N GLY A 677 0.18 -17.19 -12.07
CA GLY A 677 -1.17 -17.68 -11.85
C GLY A 677 -2.00 -16.95 -10.79
N TYR A 678 -1.43 -16.05 -9.97
CA TYR A 678 -2.02 -15.49 -8.73
C TYR A 678 -2.06 -13.94 -8.67
N LEU A 679 -2.86 -13.33 -7.78
CA LEU A 679 -3.36 -11.92 -7.87
C LEU A 679 -2.79 -10.91 -6.77
N THR A 680 -2.50 -9.58 -7.00
CA THR A 680 -1.77 -8.60 -6.05
C THR A 680 -2.23 -7.06 -5.90
N HIS A 681 -1.64 -6.12 -5.06
CA HIS A 681 -2.17 -4.74 -4.64
C HIS A 681 -1.18 -3.55 -4.21
N ASN A 682 -1.50 -2.26 -4.54
CA ASN A 682 -0.75 -0.93 -4.39
C ASN A 682 -1.00 0.10 -3.16
N SER A 683 -0.78 1.47 -3.26
CA SER A 683 -1.00 2.62 -2.25
C SER A 683 -0.83 4.15 -2.78
N ALA A 684 -1.29 5.26 -2.08
CA ALA A 684 -1.43 6.72 -2.53
C ALA A 684 -1.10 7.95 -1.54
N GLY A 685 -1.46 9.28 -1.78
CA GLY A 685 -1.04 10.55 -1.01
C GLY A 685 -1.85 11.94 -1.09
N MET A 686 -1.28 13.21 -1.22
CA MET A 686 -2.00 14.55 -1.45
C MET A 686 -1.27 15.79 -2.15
N ARG A 687 -1.93 16.66 -2.98
CA ARG A 687 -1.49 17.92 -3.70
C ARG A 687 -2.62 19.00 -3.89
N GLN A 688 -2.28 20.30 -4.03
CA GLN A 688 -3.23 21.44 -4.25
C GLN A 688 -2.94 22.26 -5.54
N PHE A 689 -4.00 22.62 -6.29
CA PHE A 689 -3.94 23.39 -7.55
C PHE A 689 -5.02 24.50 -7.59
N ILE A 690 -4.77 25.62 -8.27
CA ILE A 690 -5.78 26.68 -8.49
C ILE A 690 -6.98 26.13 -9.28
N ALA A 691 -8.19 26.59 -8.97
CA ALA A 691 -9.43 26.04 -9.55
C ALA A 691 -9.54 26.20 -11.07
N GLU A 692 -8.97 27.28 -11.61
CA GLU A 692 -8.84 27.59 -13.04
C GLU A 692 -7.74 26.76 -13.74
N ASP A 693 -6.88 26.04 -13.01
CA ASP A 693 -5.93 25.10 -13.60
C ASP A 693 -6.64 23.78 -13.95
N GLU A 694 -7.29 23.78 -15.11
CA GLU A 694 -7.90 22.57 -15.68
C GLU A 694 -6.89 21.44 -15.84
N GLN A 695 -5.60 21.72 -16.11
CA GLN A 695 -4.59 20.68 -16.29
C GLN A 695 -4.30 19.95 -14.98
N GLY A 696 -4.13 20.67 -13.87
CA GLY A 696 -3.99 20.09 -12.52
C GLY A 696 -5.28 19.43 -12.00
N ALA A 697 -6.43 20.08 -12.21
CA ALA A 697 -7.73 19.60 -11.76
C ALA A 697 -8.24 18.34 -12.50
N THR A 698 -7.83 18.16 -13.76
CA THR A 698 -8.14 17.01 -14.61
C THR A 698 -6.93 16.10 -14.87
N ALA A 699 -5.80 16.33 -14.18
CA ALA A 699 -4.57 15.54 -14.37
C ALA A 699 -4.80 14.02 -14.18
N LYS A 700 -5.80 13.68 -13.35
CA LYS A 700 -6.28 12.33 -13.03
C LYS A 700 -7.63 11.96 -13.66
N ASP A 701 -8.21 12.83 -14.46
CA ASP A 701 -9.53 12.57 -15.05
C ASP A 701 -9.33 11.70 -16.26
N ASN A 702 -9.86 10.48 -16.16
CA ASN A 702 -9.41 9.39 -17.01
C ASN A 702 -7.87 9.25 -16.91
N LEU A 703 -7.33 9.24 -15.67
CA LEU A 703 -6.03 8.62 -15.40
C LEU A 703 -6.05 7.18 -15.94
N TRP A 704 -7.22 6.56 -15.89
CA TRP A 704 -7.57 5.32 -16.55
C TRP A 704 -8.51 5.60 -17.73
N GLN A 705 -8.23 5.11 -18.95
CA GLN A 705 -8.95 5.40 -20.22
C GLN A 705 -9.25 4.15 -21.04
N GLN A 706 -10.51 3.86 -21.36
CA GLN A 706 -10.79 2.87 -22.43
C GLN A 706 -10.43 3.39 -23.82
N ASP A 707 -9.81 2.54 -24.64
CA ASP A 707 -9.77 2.71 -26.10
C ASP A 707 -11.09 2.29 -26.76
N ALA A 708 -11.17 2.43 -28.09
CA ALA A 708 -12.37 2.13 -28.87
C ALA A 708 -12.76 0.64 -28.81
N GLU A 709 -11.82 -0.21 -28.38
CA GLU A 709 -11.96 -1.65 -28.20
C GLU A 709 -12.28 -2.04 -26.73
N GLY A 710 -12.44 -1.06 -25.84
CA GLY A 710 -12.78 -1.26 -24.43
C GLY A 710 -11.59 -1.58 -23.53
N ASN A 711 -10.36 -1.48 -24.03
CA ASN A 711 -9.17 -1.70 -23.22
C ASN A 711 -8.78 -0.43 -22.49
N TRP A 712 -8.69 -0.52 -21.19
CA TRP A 712 -8.21 0.53 -20.30
C TRP A 712 -6.68 0.80 -20.48
N ARG A 713 -6.23 2.07 -20.58
CA ARG A 713 -4.82 2.59 -20.52
C ARG A 713 -4.65 3.76 -19.53
N ILE A 714 -3.49 3.87 -18.87
CA ILE A 714 -2.96 5.16 -18.36
C ILE A 714 -2.20 5.91 -19.45
N ASP A 715 -1.97 7.19 -19.21
CA ASP A 715 -0.84 7.92 -19.76
C ASP A 715 0.42 7.68 -18.89
N PRO A 716 1.47 6.98 -19.36
CA PRO A 716 2.64 6.63 -18.54
C PRO A 716 3.43 7.86 -18.07
N GLU A 717 3.19 9.01 -18.71
CA GLU A 717 3.72 10.30 -18.26
C GLU A 717 2.96 10.87 -17.05
N ARG A 718 1.94 10.14 -16.55
CA ARG A 718 1.03 10.55 -15.46
C ARG A 718 0.88 9.53 -14.31
N ASP A 719 1.42 8.31 -14.39
CA ASP A 719 1.17 7.30 -13.34
C ASP A 719 1.55 7.78 -11.94
N SER A 720 2.69 8.47 -11.80
CA SER A 720 3.17 8.93 -10.50
C SER A 720 2.18 9.86 -9.78
N LEU A 721 1.26 10.53 -10.48
CA LEU A 721 0.21 11.38 -9.88
C LEU A 721 -0.70 10.64 -8.86
N ARG A 722 -0.76 9.31 -8.93
CA ARG A 722 -1.44 8.49 -7.91
C ARG A 722 -0.77 8.52 -6.53
N MET A 723 0.45 9.04 -6.43
CA MET A 723 1.13 9.32 -5.16
C MET A 723 0.52 10.52 -4.42
N ALA A 724 -0.57 11.07 -4.94
CA ALA A 724 -1.35 12.14 -4.36
C ALA A 724 -2.86 11.85 -4.34
N ASN A 725 -3.63 12.68 -3.63
CA ASN A 725 -5.03 13.09 -3.81
C ASN A 725 -5.03 14.56 -4.27
N HIS A 726 -5.95 15.02 -5.14
CA HIS A 726 -5.94 16.38 -5.69
C HIS A 726 -7.05 17.27 -5.11
N THR A 727 -6.70 18.51 -4.72
CA THR A 727 -7.63 19.55 -4.24
C THR A 727 -7.60 20.78 -5.15
N ARG A 728 -8.78 21.33 -5.47
CA ARG A 728 -8.98 22.55 -6.27
C ARG A 728 -9.17 23.78 -5.37
N VAL A 729 -8.32 24.78 -5.52
CA VAL A 729 -8.24 26.00 -4.70
C VAL A 729 -8.89 27.17 -5.42
N PHE A 730 -10.03 27.64 -4.90
CA PHE A 730 -10.80 28.73 -5.49
C PHE A 730 -10.41 30.07 -4.86
N HIS A 731 -10.02 31.06 -5.68
CA HIS A 731 -9.76 32.45 -5.26
C HIS A 731 -10.92 33.43 -5.53
N ARG A 732 -11.94 32.99 -6.28
CA ARG A 732 -13.30 33.54 -6.34
C ARG A 732 -14.28 32.59 -5.66
N LYS A 733 -15.49 33.02 -5.29
CA LYS A 733 -16.49 32.05 -4.81
C LYS A 733 -16.88 31.09 -5.96
N PRO A 734 -16.99 29.77 -5.72
CA PRO A 734 -17.39 28.80 -6.74
C PRO A 734 -18.86 28.99 -7.10
N THR A 735 -19.23 28.59 -8.31
CA THR A 735 -20.64 28.50 -8.73
C THR A 735 -21.33 27.29 -8.09
N LEU A 736 -22.66 27.27 -8.16
CA LEU A 736 -23.48 26.14 -7.69
C LEU A 736 -23.13 24.85 -8.46
N GLU A 737 -22.98 24.97 -9.79
CA GLU A 737 -22.65 23.84 -10.67
C GLU A 737 -21.25 23.27 -10.37
N GLU A 738 -20.24 24.14 -10.18
CA GLU A 738 -18.89 23.70 -9.75
C GLU A 738 -18.91 22.95 -8.42
N SER A 739 -19.75 23.40 -7.47
CA SER A 739 -19.87 22.81 -6.14
C SER A 739 -20.55 21.43 -6.19
N ILE A 740 -21.66 21.31 -6.94
CA ILE A 740 -22.36 20.03 -7.15
C ILE A 740 -21.47 19.06 -7.94
N ALA A 741 -20.78 19.52 -8.98
CA ALA A 741 -19.87 18.69 -9.77
C ALA A 741 -18.73 18.11 -8.92
N ALA A 742 -18.18 18.89 -7.98
CA ALA A 742 -17.12 18.41 -7.10
C ALA A 742 -17.60 17.41 -6.03
N VAL A 743 -18.81 17.59 -5.48
CA VAL A 743 -19.42 16.59 -4.59
C VAL A 743 -19.70 15.29 -5.35
N ARG A 744 -20.25 15.38 -6.56
CA ARG A 744 -20.50 14.23 -7.44
C ARG A 744 -19.19 13.50 -7.81
N LYS A 745 -18.13 14.23 -8.14
CA LYS A 745 -16.80 13.66 -8.44
C LYS A 745 -16.24 12.88 -7.26
N GLN A 746 -16.27 13.46 -6.05
CA GLN A 746 -15.80 12.78 -4.84
C GLN A 746 -16.66 11.58 -4.44
N TYR A 747 -17.99 11.63 -4.62
CA TYR A 747 -18.86 10.47 -4.36
C TYR A 747 -18.43 9.24 -5.18
N TYR A 748 -18.06 9.42 -6.45
CA TYR A 748 -17.64 8.30 -7.33
C TYR A 748 -16.15 7.96 -7.28
N SER A 749 -15.27 8.88 -6.88
CA SER A 749 -13.80 8.70 -7.00
C SER A 749 -12.98 9.02 -5.76
N GLY A 750 -13.56 9.65 -4.73
CA GLY A 750 -12.85 10.22 -3.58
C GLY A 750 -11.95 11.43 -3.90
N GLU A 751 -11.93 11.90 -5.15
CA GLU A 751 -10.96 12.88 -5.66
C GLU A 751 -11.59 14.21 -6.09
N GLY A 752 -10.79 15.27 -6.11
CA GLY A 752 -11.23 16.59 -6.58
C GLY A 752 -11.97 17.41 -5.52
N ALA A 753 -11.53 17.34 -4.26
CA ALA A 753 -12.02 18.20 -3.19
C ALA A 753 -11.92 19.69 -3.55
N ILE A 754 -12.86 20.50 -3.09
CA ILE A 754 -12.82 21.96 -3.27
C ILE A 754 -12.36 22.67 -2.01
N GLN A 755 -11.60 23.74 -2.20
CA GLN A 755 -11.14 24.62 -1.16
C GLN A 755 -11.51 26.07 -1.49
N TRP A 756 -12.10 26.79 -0.54
CA TRP A 756 -12.27 28.24 -0.60
C TRP A 756 -11.06 28.96 0.02
N ALA A 757 -10.21 29.57 -0.82
CA ALA A 757 -8.98 30.23 -0.37
C ALA A 757 -9.26 31.52 0.41
N GLY A 758 -10.30 32.29 0.04
CA GLY A 758 -10.63 33.55 0.70
C GLY A 758 -10.90 33.40 2.19
N GLU A 759 -11.68 32.38 2.59
CA GLU A 759 -11.92 32.09 4.01
C GLU A 759 -10.66 31.60 4.73
N ALA A 760 -9.83 30.80 4.07
CA ALA A 760 -8.56 30.32 4.63
C ALA A 760 -7.62 31.49 4.95
N VAL A 761 -7.42 32.40 3.99
CA VAL A 761 -6.61 33.62 4.16
C VAL A 761 -7.23 34.55 5.19
N ALA A 762 -8.56 34.73 5.20
CA ALA A 762 -9.24 35.59 6.18
C ALA A 762 -9.01 35.07 7.62
N ARG A 763 -9.18 33.76 7.86
CA ARG A 763 -8.87 33.16 9.17
C ARG A 763 -7.40 33.27 9.54
N ALA A 764 -6.51 33.12 8.56
CA ALA A 764 -5.07 33.26 8.80
C ALA A 764 -4.60 34.70 9.07
N ASN A 765 -5.51 35.67 8.92
CA ASN A 765 -5.31 37.10 9.22
C ASN A 765 -6.32 37.62 10.26
N ALA A 766 -6.84 36.75 11.14
CA ALA A 766 -7.79 37.14 12.20
C ALA A 766 -7.25 38.19 13.19
N ASP A 767 -5.93 38.39 13.25
CA ASP A 767 -5.28 39.49 13.97
C ASP A 767 -5.54 40.87 13.34
N LEU A 768 -5.66 40.92 12.01
CA LEU A 768 -6.01 42.11 11.23
C LEU A 768 -7.52 42.25 10.99
N LEU A 769 -8.24 41.10 10.98
CA LEU A 769 -9.66 40.96 10.67
C LEU A 769 -10.46 40.62 11.92
N ASN A 770 -10.30 41.43 12.96
CA ASN A 770 -10.79 41.16 14.31
C ASN A 770 -12.30 41.43 14.54
N THR A 771 -13.02 41.94 13.53
CA THR A 771 -14.49 42.05 13.55
C THR A 771 -15.14 41.35 12.35
N PRO A 772 -16.41 40.90 12.46
CA PRO A 772 -17.15 40.30 11.34
C PRO A 772 -17.26 41.23 10.12
N GLU A 773 -17.36 42.54 10.35
CA GLU A 773 -17.45 43.57 9.30
C GLU A 773 -16.13 43.66 8.53
N LEU A 774 -14.99 43.78 9.23
CA LEU A 774 -13.67 43.77 8.60
C LEU A 774 -13.41 42.49 7.83
N LYS A 775 -13.81 41.32 8.38
CA LYS A 775 -13.72 40.04 7.68
C LYS A 775 -14.55 40.04 6.40
N LYS A 776 -15.79 40.52 6.45
CA LYS A 776 -16.71 40.57 5.31
C LYS A 776 -16.21 41.52 4.21
N ASP A 777 -15.72 42.69 4.59
CA ASP A 777 -15.16 43.69 3.66
C ASP A 777 -13.85 43.17 3.04
N PHE A 778 -13.01 42.48 3.82
CA PHE A 778 -11.84 41.80 3.30
C PHE A 778 -12.20 40.66 2.32
N LEU A 779 -13.21 39.84 2.61
CA LEU A 779 -13.64 38.76 1.71
C LEU A 779 -14.17 39.32 0.37
N GLN A 780 -14.92 40.42 0.40
CA GLN A 780 -15.33 41.15 -0.82
C GLN A 780 -14.12 41.72 -1.57
N ALA A 781 -13.13 42.27 -0.86
CA ALA A 781 -11.89 42.74 -1.48
C ALA A 781 -11.06 41.57 -2.06
N TYR A 782 -11.05 40.40 -1.42
CA TYR A 782 -10.35 39.20 -1.87
C TYR A 782 -10.96 38.67 -3.17
N GLU A 783 -12.28 38.52 -3.23
CA GLU A 783 -13.02 38.10 -4.42
C GLU A 783 -12.82 39.08 -5.60
N GLN A 784 -12.58 40.36 -5.33
CA GLN A 784 -12.22 41.37 -6.34
C GLN A 784 -10.72 41.40 -6.71
N GLY A 785 -9.88 40.52 -6.14
CA GLY A 785 -8.42 40.54 -6.34
C GLY A 785 -7.69 41.69 -5.65
N LYS A 786 -8.33 42.39 -4.70
CA LYS A 786 -7.85 43.62 -4.04
C LYS A 786 -7.37 43.43 -2.60
N ALA A 787 -7.33 42.19 -2.08
CA ALA A 787 -6.96 41.91 -0.69
C ALA A 787 -5.63 42.57 -0.24
N LYS A 788 -4.60 42.61 -1.11
CA LYS A 788 -3.32 43.28 -0.83
C LYS A 788 -3.49 44.79 -0.61
N TYR A 789 -4.26 45.46 -1.48
CA TYR A 789 -4.57 46.87 -1.36
C TYR A 789 -5.39 47.16 -0.10
N TRP A 790 -6.39 46.32 0.21
CA TRP A 790 -7.19 46.44 1.42
C TRP A 790 -6.31 46.37 2.68
N ILE A 791 -5.41 45.38 2.79
CA ILE A 791 -4.50 45.32 3.95
C ILE A 791 -3.59 46.55 3.99
N LYS A 792 -3.03 47.00 2.85
CA LYS A 792 -2.12 48.15 2.81
C LYS A 792 -2.81 49.50 3.08
N GLU A 793 -4.11 49.62 2.82
CA GLU A 793 -4.91 50.81 3.15
C GLU A 793 -5.18 50.92 4.66
N TYR A 794 -5.53 49.80 5.31
CA TYR A 794 -5.80 49.77 6.75
C TYR A 794 -4.52 49.66 7.60
N TYR A 795 -3.45 49.07 7.05
CA TYR A 795 -2.17 48.83 7.72
C TYR A 795 -1.00 49.30 6.82
N PRO A 796 -0.82 50.62 6.60
CA PRO A 796 0.17 51.16 5.66
C PRO A 796 1.62 50.82 6.01
N GLU A 797 1.92 50.63 7.30
CA GLU A 797 3.26 50.27 7.78
C GLU A 797 3.56 48.76 7.70
N ILE A 798 2.64 47.92 7.19
CA ILE A 798 2.92 46.48 7.06
C ILE A 798 4.08 46.25 6.08
N ASP A 799 5.01 45.40 6.48
CA ASP A 799 6.13 44.98 5.64
C ASP A 799 5.64 44.26 4.36
N ALA A 800 6.41 44.39 3.27
CA ALA A 800 6.04 43.81 1.98
C ALA A 800 6.10 42.27 1.99
N ASP A 801 7.12 41.68 2.62
CA ASP A 801 7.30 40.24 2.67
C ASP A 801 6.34 39.61 3.69
N GLU A 802 6.00 40.30 4.79
CA GLU A 802 4.89 39.88 5.67
C GLU A 802 3.53 39.95 4.94
N LEU A 803 3.28 40.98 4.12
CA LEU A 803 2.04 41.11 3.33
C LEU A 803 1.88 39.97 2.31
N GLU A 804 2.93 39.65 1.56
CA GLU A 804 2.92 38.52 0.63
C GLU A 804 2.71 37.19 1.36
N HIS A 805 3.46 36.96 2.44
CA HIS A 805 3.30 35.77 3.27
C HIS A 805 1.86 35.63 3.80
N ARG A 806 1.23 36.72 4.24
CA ARG A 806 -0.14 36.78 4.77
C ARG A 806 -1.21 36.40 3.75
N ILE A 807 -1.05 36.80 2.49
CA ILE A 807 -1.97 36.43 1.40
C ILE A 807 -1.75 34.98 0.97
N GLY A 808 -0.52 34.46 1.10
CA GLY A 808 -0.18 33.06 0.85
C GLY A 808 -0.66 32.04 1.90
N ARG A 809 -1.35 32.46 2.98
CA ARG A 809 -1.77 31.58 4.09
C ARG A 809 -3.06 30.78 3.79
N PHE A 810 -3.05 29.98 2.73
CA PHE A 810 -4.14 29.06 2.38
C PHE A 810 -3.70 27.62 2.13
N GLY A 811 -2.41 27.31 2.25
CA GLY A 811 -1.91 25.94 2.16
C GLY A 811 -2.55 25.03 3.21
N LEU A 812 -2.85 23.80 2.81
CA LEU A 812 -3.36 22.74 3.68
C LEU A 812 -2.32 21.63 3.80
N ASN A 813 -2.29 20.96 4.95
CA ASN A 813 -1.59 19.69 5.11
C ASN A 813 -2.46 18.53 4.57
N PRO A 814 -1.93 17.30 4.36
CA PRO A 814 -2.68 16.20 3.74
C PRO A 814 -3.97 15.73 4.44
N CYS A 815 -4.20 16.10 5.70
CA CYS A 815 -5.46 15.81 6.42
C CYS A 815 -6.42 17.02 6.42
N GLY A 816 -6.01 18.18 5.92
CA GLY A 816 -6.86 19.36 5.69
C GLY A 816 -7.18 20.22 6.91
N GLU A 817 -6.63 19.95 8.10
CA GLU A 817 -7.01 20.62 9.35
C GLU A 817 -6.20 21.90 9.67
N ILE A 818 -4.96 22.02 9.19
CA ILE A 818 -4.11 23.20 9.40
C ILE A 818 -4.04 24.06 8.13
N VAL A 819 -4.23 25.36 8.34
CA VAL A 819 -4.12 26.44 7.33
C VAL A 819 -2.88 27.29 7.62
N GLY A 820 -2.02 27.48 6.61
CA GLY A 820 -0.83 28.35 6.69
C GLY A 820 -0.11 28.52 5.34
N SER A 821 1.16 28.94 5.37
CA SER A 821 2.06 28.97 4.20
C SER A 821 3.43 28.45 4.64
N ASN A 822 4.05 27.51 3.90
CA ASN A 822 5.31 26.84 4.30
C ASN A 822 5.35 26.45 5.79
N PHE A 823 4.64 25.40 6.20
CA PHE A 823 4.47 25.08 7.63
C PHE A 823 4.48 23.58 7.96
N HIS A 824 4.67 23.26 9.25
CA HIS A 824 4.43 21.94 9.85
C HIS A 824 3.18 21.96 10.73
N CYS A 825 2.39 20.89 10.76
CA CYS A 825 1.25 20.79 11.68
C CYS A 825 1.72 20.50 13.12
N ASN A 826 1.43 21.43 14.04
CA ASN A 826 1.84 21.35 15.44
C ASN A 826 0.61 21.07 16.32
N LEU A 827 0.39 19.81 16.67
CA LEU A 827 -0.90 19.33 17.18
C LEU A 827 -0.84 18.76 18.61
N SER A 828 -1.90 19.00 19.37
CA SER A 828 -2.28 18.25 20.58
C SER A 828 -3.75 17.85 20.49
N GLU A 829 -4.23 17.01 21.40
CA GLU A 829 -5.60 16.50 21.36
C GLU A 829 -6.20 16.39 22.76
N VAL A 830 -7.33 17.06 22.98
CA VAL A 830 -8.14 16.96 24.20
C VAL A 830 -9.21 15.89 24.02
N HIS A 831 -9.28 14.95 24.97
CA HIS A 831 -10.22 13.83 24.92
C HIS A 831 -11.49 14.21 25.68
N LEU A 832 -12.42 14.88 24.99
CA LEU A 832 -13.64 15.44 25.58
C LEU A 832 -14.50 14.37 26.25
N ASN A 833 -14.48 13.14 25.73
CA ASN A 833 -15.21 12.01 26.31
C ASN A 833 -14.73 11.57 27.71
N GLN A 834 -13.63 12.12 28.22
CA GLN A 834 -13.12 11.92 29.58
C GLN A 834 -13.41 13.09 30.52
N LEU A 835 -14.04 14.17 30.03
CA LEU A 835 -14.33 15.39 30.80
C LEU A 835 -15.80 15.42 31.22
N ASP A 836 -16.04 15.81 32.47
CA ASP A 836 -17.38 16.10 32.98
C ASP A 836 -17.89 17.44 32.38
N PRO A 837 -19.06 17.47 31.69
CA PRO A 837 -19.63 18.69 31.12
C PRO A 837 -19.88 19.83 32.11
N ASP A 838 -20.20 19.52 33.36
CA ASP A 838 -20.45 20.53 34.40
C ASP A 838 -19.16 20.98 35.10
N ASN A 839 -18.06 20.24 34.94
CA ASN A 839 -16.75 20.57 35.53
C ASN A 839 -15.89 21.47 34.62
N TYR A 840 -16.32 22.73 34.49
CA TYR A 840 -15.61 23.76 33.70
C TYR A 840 -14.13 23.94 34.10
N LYS A 841 -13.76 23.70 35.37
CA LYS A 841 -12.36 23.78 35.81
C LYS A 841 -11.51 22.66 35.23
N GLU A 842 -12.01 21.44 35.22
CA GLU A 842 -11.28 20.32 34.62
C GLU A 842 -11.17 20.48 33.09
N GLN A 843 -12.20 21.02 32.45
CA GLN A 843 -12.13 21.42 31.04
C GLN A 843 -11.05 22.50 30.81
N GLU A 844 -10.98 23.54 31.66
CA GLU A 844 -9.90 24.55 31.59
C GLU A 844 -8.52 23.90 31.74
N GLU A 845 -8.32 23.01 32.72
CA GLU A 845 -7.05 22.30 32.91
C GLU A 845 -6.67 21.41 31.70
N ALA A 846 -7.63 20.70 31.09
CA ALA A 846 -7.39 19.84 29.94
C ALA A 846 -7.01 20.64 28.67
N PHE A 847 -7.73 21.72 28.38
CA PHE A 847 -7.38 22.62 27.27
C PHE A 847 -6.09 23.42 27.54
N THR A 848 -5.77 23.71 28.81
CA THR A 848 -4.47 24.26 29.23
C THR A 848 -3.33 23.29 28.92
N ALA A 849 -3.46 22.01 29.24
CA ALA A 849 -2.46 20.99 28.89
C ALA A 849 -2.31 20.81 27.37
N GLY A 850 -3.43 20.82 26.63
CA GLY A 850 -3.42 20.82 25.17
C GLY A 850 -2.64 22.01 24.60
N ALA A 851 -2.91 23.22 25.10
CA ALA A 851 -2.24 24.46 24.70
C ALA A 851 -0.73 24.45 25.02
N LEU A 852 -0.35 24.09 26.26
CA LEU A 852 1.07 24.01 26.67
C LEU A 852 1.87 23.01 25.83
N SER A 853 1.25 21.87 25.45
CA SER A 853 1.89 20.86 24.62
C SER A 853 2.34 21.41 23.27
N VAL A 854 1.47 22.13 22.57
CA VAL A 854 1.80 22.74 21.25
C VAL A 854 2.65 23.99 21.38
N ALA A 855 2.47 24.77 22.45
CA ALA A 855 3.24 25.99 22.70
C ALA A 855 4.71 25.68 23.03
N ALA A 856 5.00 24.58 23.75
CA ALA A 856 6.37 24.11 23.96
C ALA A 856 7.13 23.88 22.64
N LEU A 857 6.49 23.26 21.65
CA LEU A 857 7.05 22.99 20.31
C LEU A 857 7.29 24.25 19.45
N LEU A 858 6.84 25.43 19.88
CA LEU A 858 7.21 26.70 19.23
C LEU A 858 8.70 27.04 19.42
N ASN A 859 9.36 26.49 20.45
CA ASN A 859 10.79 26.72 20.70
C ASN A 859 11.71 26.03 19.67
N HIS A 860 11.23 25.03 18.91
CA HIS A 860 12.03 24.44 17.82
C HIS A 860 12.44 25.53 16.81
N GLN A 861 13.74 25.62 16.56
CA GLN A 861 14.34 26.45 15.51
C GLN A 861 14.66 25.55 14.31
N PHE A 862 14.00 25.77 13.18
CA PHE A 862 14.20 24.97 11.98
C PHE A 862 15.47 25.39 11.25
N LEU A 863 16.21 24.43 10.70
CA LEU A 863 17.37 24.70 9.84
C LEU A 863 16.96 25.15 8.42
N GLU A 864 15.74 24.81 8.00
CA GLU A 864 15.16 25.21 6.72
C GLU A 864 14.62 26.65 6.82
N PRO A 865 15.19 27.63 6.09
CA PRO A 865 14.83 29.03 6.24
C PRO A 865 13.36 29.35 5.96
N ARG A 866 12.69 28.66 5.03
CA ARG A 866 11.27 28.90 4.70
C ARG A 866 10.36 28.58 5.89
N TYR A 867 10.65 27.47 6.57
CA TYR A 867 9.90 27.06 7.76
C TYR A 867 10.25 27.88 9.00
N GLN A 868 11.50 28.33 9.14
CA GLN A 868 11.89 29.23 10.22
C GLN A 868 11.25 30.61 10.06
N TYR A 869 11.32 31.20 8.87
CA TYR A 869 10.69 32.48 8.54
C TYR A 869 9.16 32.44 8.72
N SER A 870 8.50 31.39 8.22
CA SER A 870 7.06 31.18 8.45
C SER A 870 6.75 31.01 9.94
N ARG A 871 7.56 30.25 10.70
CA ARG A 871 7.42 30.11 12.16
C ARG A 871 7.55 31.44 12.91
N GLU A 872 8.41 32.34 12.46
CA GLU A 872 8.59 33.67 13.07
C GLU A 872 7.43 34.62 12.73
N LEU A 873 6.88 34.57 11.51
CA LEU A 873 5.77 35.41 11.07
C LEU A 873 4.38 34.91 11.48
N ASP A 874 4.17 33.61 11.52
CA ASP A 874 2.88 32.91 11.68
C ASP A 874 3.08 31.60 12.47
N PRO A 875 3.45 31.67 13.76
CA PRO A 875 3.71 30.48 14.56
C PRO A 875 2.47 29.60 14.66
N ILE A 876 2.54 28.41 14.06
CA ILE A 876 1.43 27.45 13.98
C ILE A 876 1.32 26.63 15.27
N VAL A 877 0.12 26.62 15.85
CA VAL A 877 -0.31 25.66 16.89
C VAL A 877 -1.76 25.24 16.62
N GLY A 878 -2.10 23.97 16.86
CA GLY A 878 -3.45 23.44 16.67
C GLY A 878 -3.83 22.51 17.80
N VAL A 879 -4.49 23.04 18.83
CA VAL A 879 -5.16 22.22 19.83
C VAL A 879 -6.40 21.61 19.20
N SER A 880 -6.36 20.29 18.96
CA SER A 880 -7.49 19.48 18.53
C SER A 880 -8.28 18.96 19.72
N PHE A 881 -9.46 18.43 19.46
CA PHE A 881 -10.16 17.54 20.37
C PHE A 881 -10.62 16.27 19.67
N THR A 882 -11.06 15.29 20.45
CA THR A 882 -11.76 14.09 20.01
C THR A 882 -12.89 13.75 20.99
N GLY A 883 -13.94 13.09 20.54
CA GLY A 883 -15.10 12.72 21.37
C GLY A 883 -16.11 13.86 21.58
N LEU A 884 -16.16 14.85 20.69
CA LEU A 884 -17.09 15.98 20.80
C LEU A 884 -18.55 15.52 20.80
N PHE A 885 -18.89 14.62 19.87
CA PHE A 885 -20.25 14.09 19.76
C PHE A 885 -20.65 13.42 21.08
N ASP A 886 -19.78 12.57 21.63
CA ASP A 886 -20.02 11.89 22.89
C ASP A 886 -20.23 12.86 24.06
N PHE A 887 -19.39 13.90 24.15
CA PHE A 887 -19.50 14.92 25.18
C PHE A 887 -20.82 15.70 25.11
N PHE A 888 -21.30 16.06 23.91
CA PHE A 888 -22.57 16.78 23.77
C PHE A 888 -23.81 15.92 24.06
N VAL A 889 -23.77 14.60 23.82
CA VAL A 889 -24.85 13.72 24.29
C VAL A 889 -24.93 13.72 25.82
N HIS A 890 -23.80 13.71 26.53
CA HIS A 890 -23.81 13.84 28.00
C HIS A 890 -24.21 15.23 28.47
N ALA A 891 -23.82 16.29 27.77
CA ALA A 891 -24.12 17.68 28.14
C ALA A 891 -25.59 18.09 27.90
N PHE A 892 -26.26 17.52 26.89
CA PHE A 892 -27.61 17.92 26.47
C PHE A 892 -28.66 16.80 26.54
N GLY A 893 -28.24 15.55 26.77
CA GLY A 893 -29.13 14.40 26.88
C GLY A 893 -29.69 13.91 25.54
N VAL A 894 -30.66 13.01 25.65
CA VAL A 894 -31.23 12.27 24.50
C VAL A 894 -32.07 13.16 23.56
N ASP A 895 -32.62 14.27 24.03
CA ASP A 895 -33.39 15.18 23.17
C ASP A 895 -32.51 15.87 22.11
N TRP A 896 -31.21 16.08 22.41
CA TRP A 896 -30.22 16.51 21.42
C TRP A 896 -29.98 15.45 20.33
N LEU A 897 -30.04 14.15 20.68
CA LEU A 897 -29.94 13.04 19.71
C LEU A 897 -31.18 12.93 18.83
N ARG A 898 -32.38 13.14 19.38
CA ARG A 898 -33.64 13.19 18.61
C ARG A 898 -33.62 14.30 17.58
N TRP A 899 -33.21 15.49 18.02
CA TRP A 899 -33.02 16.65 17.16
C TRP A 899 -31.98 16.41 16.05
N TRP A 900 -30.96 15.60 16.31
CA TRP A 900 -30.01 15.12 15.29
C TRP A 900 -30.63 14.18 14.25
N GLU A 901 -31.44 13.21 14.68
CA GLU A 901 -32.15 12.27 13.79
C GLU A 901 -33.13 13.01 12.87
N GLU A 902 -33.74 14.10 13.34
CA GLU A 902 -34.57 15.02 12.54
C GLU A 902 -33.77 15.90 11.55
N GLY A 903 -32.44 15.81 11.53
CA GLY A 903 -31.59 16.58 10.63
C GLY A 903 -31.13 17.95 11.17
N ARG A 904 -31.16 18.15 12.49
CA ARG A 904 -30.78 19.40 13.20
C ARG A 904 -31.59 20.66 12.81
N PRO A 905 -32.93 20.59 12.69
CA PRO A 905 -33.76 21.72 12.25
C PRO A 905 -33.70 22.93 13.22
N GLU A 906 -33.85 24.16 12.70
CA GLU A 906 -33.81 25.39 13.51
C GLU A 906 -35.14 25.69 14.22
N THR A 907 -35.66 24.70 14.95
CA THR A 907 -36.80 24.87 15.88
C THR A 907 -36.38 25.72 17.09
N THR A 908 -37.36 26.18 17.88
CA THR A 908 -37.08 26.93 19.13
C THR A 908 -36.16 26.15 20.08
N GLU A 909 -36.32 24.82 20.12
CA GLU A 909 -35.49 23.90 20.91
C GLU A 909 -34.12 23.65 20.26
N GLY A 910 -34.06 23.41 18.94
CA GLY A 910 -32.80 23.30 18.20
C GLY A 910 -31.90 24.53 18.33
N LEU A 911 -32.49 25.72 18.39
CA LEU A 911 -31.77 26.96 18.67
C LEU A 911 -31.23 27.06 20.11
N VAL A 912 -31.81 26.36 21.08
CA VAL A 912 -31.22 26.23 22.44
C VAL A 912 -30.03 25.28 22.39
N PHE A 913 -30.13 24.14 21.69
CA PHE A 913 -29.02 23.22 21.50
C PHE A 913 -27.83 23.86 20.78
N LYS A 914 -28.03 24.54 19.63
CA LYS A 914 -26.94 25.25 18.93
C LYS A 914 -26.23 26.28 19.83
N ARG A 915 -26.97 27.03 20.66
CA ARG A 915 -26.38 27.97 21.65
C ARG A 915 -25.60 27.25 22.75
N GLY A 916 -26.05 26.08 23.19
CA GLY A 916 -25.34 25.22 24.12
C GLY A 916 -24.00 24.74 23.54
N GLU A 917 -24.03 24.17 22.33
CA GLU A 917 -22.83 23.75 21.58
C GLU A 917 -21.83 24.91 21.45
N GLN A 918 -22.32 26.07 21.02
CA GLN A 918 -21.55 27.31 20.88
C GLN A 918 -20.88 27.75 22.19
N LYS A 919 -21.57 27.61 23.34
CA LYS A 919 -21.05 28.02 24.66
C LYS A 919 -19.79 27.23 25.03
N TYR A 920 -19.82 25.90 24.89
CA TYR A 920 -18.66 25.04 25.16
C TYR A 920 -17.53 25.29 24.16
N LEU A 921 -17.84 25.31 22.86
CA LEU A 921 -16.85 25.52 21.79
C LEU A 921 -16.11 26.86 21.94
N ASN A 922 -16.82 27.95 22.29
CA ASN A 922 -16.19 29.23 22.60
C ASN A 922 -15.32 29.15 23.87
N PHE A 923 -15.86 28.63 24.97
CA PHE A 923 -15.11 28.54 26.24
C PHE A 923 -13.77 27.82 26.09
N TRP A 924 -13.74 26.68 25.40
CA TRP A 924 -12.49 25.94 25.17
C TRP A 924 -11.51 26.68 24.26
N LYS A 925 -12.00 27.32 23.20
CA LYS A 925 -11.17 28.18 22.33
C LYS A 925 -10.56 29.33 23.11
N ASP A 926 -11.34 29.99 23.96
CA ASP A 926 -10.89 31.13 24.75
C ASP A 926 -9.82 30.72 25.77
N VAL A 927 -9.97 29.54 26.41
CA VAL A 927 -8.93 28.93 27.26
C VAL A 927 -7.65 28.65 26.47
N VAL A 928 -7.75 28.01 25.29
CA VAL A 928 -6.58 27.70 24.45
C VAL A 928 -5.84 28.98 24.06
N HIS A 929 -6.56 29.99 23.55
CA HIS A 929 -5.96 31.26 23.15
C HIS A 929 -5.28 31.97 24.33
N LYS A 930 -5.94 32.05 25.49
CA LYS A 930 -5.38 32.61 26.73
C LYS A 930 -4.04 31.94 27.07
N VAL A 931 -4.03 30.62 27.20
CA VAL A 931 -2.84 29.87 27.66
C VAL A 931 -1.70 29.92 26.64
N VAL A 932 -1.99 29.76 25.34
CA VAL A 932 -0.96 29.90 24.29
C VAL A 932 -0.37 31.31 24.29
N TRP A 933 -1.19 32.35 24.42
CA TRP A 933 -0.71 33.74 24.39
C TRP A 933 0.05 34.13 25.66
N GLU A 934 -0.42 33.76 26.85
CA GLU A 934 0.30 33.95 28.12
C GLU A 934 1.67 33.26 28.11
N TYR A 935 1.74 32.06 27.52
CA TYR A 935 3.01 31.36 27.29
C TYR A 935 3.90 32.11 26.29
N CYS A 936 3.37 32.47 25.11
CA CYS A 936 4.15 33.17 24.08
C CYS A 936 4.72 34.51 24.59
N ASP A 937 3.92 35.30 25.30
CA ASP A 937 4.36 36.56 25.91
C ASP A 937 5.53 36.35 26.89
N ARG A 938 5.40 35.36 27.78
CA ARG A 938 6.41 35.02 28.80
C ARG A 938 7.72 34.52 28.19
N HIS A 939 7.67 33.92 26.99
CA HIS A 939 8.84 33.42 26.26
C HIS A 939 9.32 34.37 25.15
N ASN A 940 8.69 35.53 24.97
CA ASN A 940 8.95 36.48 23.89
C ASN A 940 8.88 35.83 22.48
N ILE A 941 7.85 35.01 22.27
CA ILE A 941 7.48 34.38 20.99
C ILE A 941 6.27 35.14 20.42
N LYS A 942 6.20 35.35 19.10
CA LYS A 942 5.01 35.95 18.46
C LYS A 942 3.77 35.12 18.81
N ARG A 943 2.66 35.77 19.15
CA ARG A 943 1.40 35.07 19.45
C ARG A 943 0.86 34.40 18.19
N PRO A 944 0.49 33.11 18.22
CA PRO A 944 -0.26 32.46 17.14
C PRO A 944 -1.61 33.15 16.90
N ASN A 945 -1.88 33.52 15.66
CA ASN A 945 -3.16 34.09 15.24
C ASN A 945 -4.29 33.04 15.23
N ARG A 946 -3.90 31.76 15.09
CA ARG A 946 -4.77 30.59 15.07
C ARG A 946 -4.19 29.58 16.05
N CYS A 947 -5.03 29.03 16.93
CA CYS A 947 -4.59 28.11 17.99
C CYS A 947 -5.37 26.78 18.02
N THR A 948 -6.45 26.66 17.25
CA THR A 948 -7.46 25.60 17.38
C THR A 948 -7.81 25.00 16.02
N THR A 949 -7.95 23.68 15.98
CA THR A 949 -8.25 22.88 14.78
C THR A 949 -9.06 21.63 15.19
N VAL A 950 -9.49 20.80 14.26
CA VAL A 950 -9.92 19.43 14.58
C VAL A 950 -9.32 18.44 13.58
N GLN A 951 -8.50 17.54 14.08
CA GLN A 951 -8.00 16.36 13.37
C GLN A 951 -8.89 15.14 13.73
N PRO A 952 -9.40 14.36 12.76
CA PRO A 952 -10.04 13.07 13.03
C PRO A 952 -8.98 11.98 13.29
N SER A 953 -8.33 12.04 14.46
CA SER A 953 -7.25 11.12 14.80
C SER A 953 -7.75 9.70 15.13
N GLY A 954 -7.91 8.87 14.09
CA GLY A 954 -8.43 7.49 14.21
C GLY A 954 -7.59 6.50 15.02
N THR A 955 -6.39 6.89 15.49
CA THR A 955 -5.54 6.05 16.36
C THR A 955 -5.55 6.53 17.81
N LYS A 956 -5.29 7.82 18.07
CA LYS A 956 -5.32 8.37 19.44
C LYS A 956 -6.71 8.29 20.09
N SER A 957 -7.80 8.53 19.34
CA SER A 957 -9.17 8.48 19.87
C SER A 957 -9.51 7.14 20.54
N LEU A 958 -8.92 6.05 20.04
CA LEU A 958 -9.08 4.69 20.57
C LEU A 958 -8.46 4.49 21.96
N LEU A 959 -7.54 5.38 22.40
CA LEU A 959 -6.94 5.33 23.75
C LEU A 959 -7.94 5.69 24.86
N THR A 960 -9.01 6.43 24.54
CA THR A 960 -10.11 6.73 25.47
C THR A 960 -11.47 6.23 24.99
N GLY A 961 -11.54 5.54 23.84
CA GLY A 961 -12.80 5.08 23.25
C GLY A 961 -13.68 6.20 22.68
N ALA A 962 -13.07 7.34 22.32
CA ALA A 962 -13.77 8.52 21.83
C ALA A 962 -14.20 8.39 20.35
N SER A 963 -15.28 9.09 19.96
CA SER A 963 -15.55 9.39 18.55
C SER A 963 -14.41 10.23 17.95
N SER A 964 -14.06 10.01 16.69
CA SER A 964 -12.86 10.62 16.08
C SER A 964 -13.07 12.09 15.69
N GLY A 965 -12.41 13.00 16.41
CA GLY A 965 -12.56 14.43 16.21
C GLY A 965 -13.96 14.91 16.59
N TRP A 966 -14.67 15.48 15.62
CA TRP A 966 -16.07 15.89 15.75
C TRP A 966 -17.07 14.82 15.30
N HIS A 967 -16.64 13.80 14.55
CA HIS A 967 -17.56 12.93 13.80
C HIS A 967 -18.54 12.18 14.73
N PRO A 968 -19.81 12.00 14.32
CA PRO A 968 -20.68 11.04 14.96
C PRO A 968 -20.07 9.63 14.86
N PRO A 969 -20.28 8.75 15.87
CA PRO A 969 -19.89 7.35 15.77
C PRO A 969 -20.66 6.65 14.65
N LYS A 970 -20.14 5.54 14.11
CA LYS A 970 -20.86 4.76 13.07
C LYS A 970 -22.07 4.01 13.60
N ALA A 971 -22.08 3.68 14.89
CA ALA A 971 -23.18 3.08 15.62
C ALA A 971 -22.99 3.35 17.12
N GLN A 972 -24.04 3.20 17.91
CA GLN A 972 -23.95 3.33 19.38
C GLN A 972 -23.15 2.19 20.01
N ARG A 973 -23.29 0.98 19.47
CA ARG A 973 -22.57 -0.22 19.89
C ARG A 973 -22.09 -0.94 18.64
N PHE A 974 -20.84 -1.38 18.65
CA PHE A 974 -20.22 -2.03 17.51
C PHE A 974 -19.09 -2.96 17.92
N ILE A 975 -18.79 -3.93 17.06
CA ILE A 975 -17.51 -4.65 17.12
C ILE A 975 -16.48 -3.77 16.44
N ARG A 976 -15.45 -3.36 17.20
CA ARG A 976 -14.25 -2.71 16.67
C ARG A 976 -13.24 -3.79 16.34
N ARG A 977 -12.80 -3.84 15.08
CA ARG A 977 -11.81 -4.81 14.61
C ARG A 977 -10.46 -4.12 14.38
N ILE A 978 -9.40 -4.65 15.01
CA ILE A 978 -8.03 -4.11 14.87
C ILE A 978 -7.13 -5.21 14.32
N THR A 979 -6.50 -4.96 13.18
CA THR A 979 -5.60 -5.92 12.52
C THR A 979 -4.22 -5.93 13.19
N PHE A 980 -3.85 -7.12 13.63
CA PHE A 980 -2.52 -7.52 14.05
C PHE A 980 -2.04 -8.67 13.17
N ARG A 981 -0.72 -8.89 13.13
CA ARG A 981 -0.22 -10.20 12.70
C ARG A 981 -0.67 -11.26 13.71
N LYS A 982 -0.96 -12.47 13.26
CA LYS A 982 -1.15 -13.62 14.15
C LYS A 982 0.11 -13.85 14.97
N ASN A 983 -0.07 -14.18 16.24
CA ASN A 983 1.01 -14.30 17.22
C ASN A 983 1.83 -13.02 17.41
N ASP A 984 1.34 -11.84 16.97
CA ASP A 984 1.87 -10.57 17.44
C ASP A 984 1.78 -10.53 18.97
N PRO A 985 2.87 -10.18 19.70
CA PRO A 985 2.86 -10.15 21.16
C PRO A 985 1.70 -9.36 21.77
N VAL A 986 1.25 -8.29 21.11
CA VAL A 986 0.12 -7.46 21.55
C VAL A 986 -1.21 -8.18 21.34
N ALA A 987 -1.36 -8.93 20.25
CA ALA A 987 -2.57 -9.69 19.99
C ALA A 987 -2.69 -10.96 20.87
N LEU A 988 -1.56 -11.58 21.22
CA LEU A 988 -1.50 -12.63 22.25
C LEU A 988 -1.90 -12.08 23.63
N ALA A 989 -1.46 -10.87 23.98
CA ALA A 989 -1.90 -10.20 25.20
C ALA A 989 -3.42 -9.89 25.19
N CYS A 990 -4.01 -9.55 24.04
CA CYS A 990 -5.46 -9.36 23.90
C CYS A 990 -6.27 -10.63 24.21
N ILE A 991 -5.79 -11.81 23.79
CA ILE A 991 -6.40 -13.11 24.10
C ILE A 991 -6.38 -13.37 25.60
N ASP A 992 -5.22 -13.22 26.24
CA ASP A 992 -5.07 -13.39 27.69
C ASP A 992 -5.97 -12.44 28.49
N TYR A 993 -6.24 -11.25 27.94
CA TYR A 993 -7.13 -10.23 28.49
C TYR A 993 -8.64 -10.49 28.24
N GLY A 994 -8.97 -11.57 27.51
CA GLY A 994 -10.31 -12.08 27.28
C GLY A 994 -10.99 -11.63 25.98
N TYR A 995 -10.34 -10.80 25.16
CA TYR A 995 -10.89 -10.37 23.87
C TYR A 995 -11.03 -11.54 22.92
N ASN A 996 -12.09 -11.51 22.12
CA ASN A 996 -12.17 -12.43 20.99
C ASN A 996 -11.15 -11.97 19.95
N VAL A 997 -10.48 -12.92 19.34
CA VAL A 997 -9.82 -12.70 18.05
C VAL A 997 -10.70 -13.39 17.03
N ILE A 998 -10.95 -12.74 15.91
CA ILE A 998 -11.32 -13.46 14.70
C ILE A 998 -10.18 -13.36 13.70
N PRO A 999 -10.07 -14.34 12.81
CA PRO A 999 -9.33 -14.21 11.58
C PRO A 999 -9.76 -12.96 10.82
N SER A 1000 -8.84 -12.28 10.14
CA SER A 1000 -9.20 -11.05 9.44
C SER A 1000 -10.05 -11.28 8.19
N GLN A 1001 -10.46 -10.20 7.52
CA GLN A 1001 -11.04 -10.33 6.18
C GLN A 1001 -10.01 -10.91 5.17
N SER A 1002 -8.74 -11.05 5.56
CA SER A 1002 -7.64 -11.71 4.83
C SER A 1002 -7.53 -13.20 5.14
N ASP A 1003 -8.15 -13.69 6.22
CA ASP A 1003 -7.95 -15.04 6.75
C ASP A 1003 -9.22 -15.88 6.63
N LYS A 1004 -9.16 -16.89 5.78
CA LYS A 1004 -10.32 -17.63 5.28
C LYS A 1004 -9.96 -19.10 5.19
N ASP A 1005 -10.87 -20.01 5.54
CA ASP A 1005 -10.58 -21.39 5.22
C ASP A 1005 -10.53 -21.57 3.70
N GLU A 1006 -10.39 -22.81 3.32
CA GLU A 1006 -9.98 -23.20 2.01
C GLU A 1006 -10.96 -23.04 0.82
N ASN A 1007 -12.13 -22.44 1.01
CA ASN A 1007 -13.20 -22.21 -0.01
C ASN A 1007 -13.31 -20.69 -0.26
N GLY A 1008 -12.63 -19.89 0.57
CA GLY A 1008 -13.09 -18.57 1.01
C GLY A 1008 -14.38 -18.60 1.81
N ASN A 1009 -14.31 -18.31 3.09
CA ASN A 1009 -15.16 -17.52 3.99
C ASN A 1009 -14.13 -17.32 5.09
N LEU A 1010 -13.87 -16.06 5.39
CA LEU A 1010 -13.98 -15.59 6.75
C LEU A 1010 -13.78 -16.70 7.81
N LEU A 1011 -12.54 -17.19 8.04
CA LEU A 1011 -12.30 -18.27 9.02
C LEU A 1011 -12.98 -17.88 10.33
N ASN A 1012 -13.73 -18.79 10.94
CA ASN A 1012 -14.35 -18.50 12.24
C ASN A 1012 -13.51 -18.96 13.45
N ASP A 1013 -12.44 -19.72 13.24
CA ASP A 1013 -11.48 -20.06 14.30
C ASP A 1013 -10.18 -19.21 14.16
N PRO A 1014 -9.87 -18.32 15.12
CA PRO A 1014 -8.62 -17.56 15.16
C PRO A 1014 -7.35 -18.40 15.34
N PHE A 1015 -7.45 -19.53 16.04
CA PHE A 1015 -6.29 -20.38 16.33
C PHE A 1015 -5.99 -21.37 15.20
N ASP A 1016 -6.86 -21.43 14.19
CA ASP A 1016 -6.66 -22.16 12.95
C ASP A 1016 -5.28 -21.84 12.34
N PRO A 1017 -4.47 -22.83 11.93
CA PRO A 1017 -3.13 -22.61 11.35
C PRO A 1017 -3.14 -21.62 10.17
N ARG A 1018 -4.25 -21.53 9.42
CA ARG A 1018 -4.48 -20.67 8.24
C ARG A 1018 -4.61 -19.20 8.55
N CYS A 1019 -5.01 -18.89 9.78
CA CYS A 1019 -5.00 -17.53 10.25
C CYS A 1019 -3.54 -17.02 10.27
N THR A 1020 -3.34 -15.73 9.99
CA THR A 1020 -2.05 -15.04 9.86
C THR A 1020 -2.14 -13.57 10.23
N GLU A 1021 -3.35 -13.00 10.17
CA GLU A 1021 -3.72 -11.74 10.77
C GLU A 1021 -4.87 -12.02 11.75
N TRP A 1022 -4.79 -11.44 12.93
CA TRP A 1022 -5.90 -11.44 13.88
C TRP A 1022 -6.57 -10.08 13.82
N LEU A 1023 -7.85 -10.06 13.48
CA LEU A 1023 -8.73 -8.98 13.90
C LEU A 1023 -9.09 -9.27 15.36
N VAL A 1024 -8.44 -8.56 16.28
CA VAL A 1024 -8.93 -8.51 17.65
C VAL A 1024 -10.31 -7.85 17.61
N GLU A 1025 -11.34 -8.61 17.97
CA GLU A 1025 -12.71 -8.13 18.10
C GLU A 1025 -12.93 -7.58 19.48
N ILE A 1026 -13.17 -6.29 19.52
CA ILE A 1026 -13.35 -5.54 20.73
C ILE A 1026 -14.79 -5.02 20.73
N PRO A 1027 -15.68 -5.56 21.56
CA PRO A 1027 -17.01 -4.99 21.76
C PRO A 1027 -16.84 -3.58 22.33
N VAL A 1028 -17.39 -2.59 21.65
CA VAL A 1028 -17.38 -1.18 22.05
C VAL A 1028 -18.81 -0.67 22.14
N ALA A 1029 -19.13 0.02 23.22
CA ALA A 1029 -20.26 0.92 23.31
C ALA A 1029 -19.71 2.35 23.47
N VAL A 1030 -20.35 3.31 22.82
CA VAL A 1030 -20.10 4.73 23.10
C VAL A 1030 -20.61 5.06 24.51
N SER A 1031 -19.96 6.02 25.18
CA SER A 1031 -20.18 6.26 26.63
C SER A 1031 -21.61 6.66 27.00
N TRP A 1032 -22.42 7.06 26.03
CA TRP A 1032 -23.81 7.50 26.18
C TRP A 1032 -24.85 6.47 25.70
N ALA A 1033 -24.45 5.31 25.17
CA ALA A 1033 -25.36 4.33 24.57
C ALA A 1033 -26.48 3.86 25.52
N ASP A 1034 -26.21 3.84 26.83
CA ASP A 1034 -27.14 3.38 27.87
C ASP A 1034 -27.96 4.50 28.53
N LEU A 1035 -27.88 5.75 28.03
CA LEU A 1035 -28.74 6.83 28.53
C LEU A 1035 -30.22 6.54 28.24
N PRO A 1036 -31.16 6.81 29.18
CA PRO A 1036 -32.58 6.49 29.00
C PRO A 1036 -33.19 7.13 27.74
N GLY A 1037 -33.44 6.29 26.72
CA GLY A 1037 -34.00 6.70 25.43
C GLY A 1037 -32.98 6.91 24.32
N ALA A 1038 -31.67 6.77 24.57
CA ALA A 1038 -30.67 6.76 23.50
C ALA A 1038 -30.83 5.53 22.59
N ASP A 1039 -31.14 4.37 23.17
CA ASP A 1039 -31.28 3.06 22.52
C ASP A 1039 -32.26 3.02 21.32
N VAL A 1040 -33.13 4.03 21.12
CA VAL A 1040 -34.07 4.10 19.98
C VAL A 1040 -33.62 4.99 18.83
N ILE A 1041 -32.50 5.71 18.96
CA ILE A 1041 -32.01 6.67 17.95
C ILE A 1041 -31.11 5.96 16.93
N ASP A 1042 -31.50 6.01 15.66
CA ASP A 1042 -30.76 5.35 14.59
C ASP A 1042 -29.70 6.29 13.97
N VAL A 1043 -28.48 6.19 14.48
CA VAL A 1043 -27.31 6.96 14.04
C VAL A 1043 -27.03 6.78 12.53
N SER A 1044 -27.45 5.66 11.92
CA SER A 1044 -27.29 5.46 10.47
C SER A 1044 -28.15 6.41 9.62
N LYS A 1045 -29.20 7.01 10.20
CA LYS A 1045 -30.10 7.96 9.50
C LYS A 1045 -29.61 9.40 9.48
N PHE A 1046 -28.57 9.76 10.26
CA PHE A 1046 -28.05 11.13 10.26
C PHE A 1046 -27.61 11.53 8.85
N SER A 1047 -28.18 12.61 8.29
CA SER A 1047 -27.94 13.02 6.91
C SER A 1047 -26.56 13.66 6.71
N ALA A 1048 -26.10 13.76 5.46
CA ALA A 1048 -24.94 14.53 5.09
C ALA A 1048 -25.10 16.03 5.40
N LEU A 1049 -26.33 16.55 5.34
CA LEU A 1049 -26.65 17.93 5.73
C LEU A 1049 -26.53 18.15 7.24
N ALA A 1050 -26.94 17.19 8.07
CA ALA A 1050 -26.79 17.28 9.53
C ALA A 1050 -25.31 17.21 9.94
N GLN A 1051 -24.52 16.35 9.28
CA GLN A 1051 -23.06 16.33 9.43
C GLN A 1051 -22.44 17.69 9.04
N LEU A 1052 -22.89 18.29 7.94
CA LEU A 1052 -22.40 19.60 7.49
C LEU A 1052 -22.81 20.75 8.43
N ASP A 1053 -24.03 20.77 8.98
CA ASP A 1053 -24.42 21.79 9.98
C ASP A 1053 -23.52 21.70 11.23
N PHE A 1054 -23.28 20.49 11.73
CA PHE A 1054 -22.48 20.30 12.95
C PHE A 1054 -20.99 20.60 12.75
N VAL A 1055 -20.39 20.17 11.63
CA VAL A 1055 -19.00 20.53 11.34
C VAL A 1055 -18.85 22.05 11.15
N MET A 1056 -19.86 22.71 10.57
CA MET A 1056 -19.90 24.17 10.46
C MET A 1056 -20.09 24.86 11.82
N GLN A 1057 -20.83 24.28 12.76
CA GLN A 1057 -20.93 24.77 14.14
C GLN A 1057 -19.56 24.74 14.84
N VAL A 1058 -18.80 23.66 14.67
CA VAL A 1058 -17.41 23.53 15.16
C VAL A 1058 -16.47 24.54 14.49
N GLN A 1059 -16.56 24.65 13.15
CA GLN A 1059 -15.78 25.55 12.32
C GLN A 1059 -16.01 27.03 12.66
N ARG A 1060 -17.21 27.42 13.13
CA ARG A 1060 -17.53 28.80 13.51
C ARG A 1060 -17.14 29.15 14.95
N HIS A 1061 -17.24 28.20 15.89
CA HIS A 1061 -17.18 28.53 17.31
C HIS A 1061 -15.92 28.07 18.04
N TYR A 1062 -15.29 26.96 17.63
CA TYR A 1062 -14.02 26.51 18.22
C TYR A 1062 -12.83 26.75 17.31
N VAL A 1063 -12.92 26.32 16.05
CA VAL A 1063 -11.76 26.22 15.16
C VAL A 1063 -11.33 27.58 14.60
N THR A 1064 -10.02 27.83 14.59
CA THR A 1064 -9.39 29.00 13.98
C THR A 1064 -8.57 28.66 12.72
N HIS A 1065 -8.18 27.39 12.53
CA HIS A 1065 -7.74 26.85 11.23
C HIS A 1065 -8.93 26.28 10.41
N ASN A 1066 -8.88 25.01 10.02
CA ASN A 1066 -9.98 24.27 9.38
C ASN A 1066 -10.38 23.05 10.23
N THR A 1067 -11.62 22.61 10.08
CA THR A 1067 -12.17 21.41 10.71
C THR A 1067 -12.05 20.28 9.71
N SER A 1068 -11.09 19.37 9.88
CA SER A 1068 -10.96 18.23 8.96
C SER A 1068 -12.17 17.32 9.06
N ALA A 1069 -12.73 16.99 7.90
CA ALA A 1069 -14.06 16.43 7.76
C ALA A 1069 -14.07 15.38 6.65
N THR A 1070 -14.63 14.22 6.96
CA THR A 1070 -15.06 13.24 5.97
C THR A 1070 -16.58 13.17 6.05
N LEU A 1071 -17.25 13.87 5.14
CA LEU A 1071 -18.71 13.87 5.05
C LEU A 1071 -19.15 12.63 4.29
N GLU A 1072 -19.92 11.78 4.95
CA GLU A 1072 -20.42 10.56 4.32
C GLU A 1072 -21.86 10.76 3.85
N LEU A 1073 -22.08 10.56 2.55
CA LEU A 1073 -23.34 10.82 1.85
C LEU A 1073 -23.83 9.62 1.04
N ARG A 1074 -25.12 9.64 0.71
CA ARG A 1074 -25.75 8.74 -0.27
C ARG A 1074 -25.93 9.42 -1.63
N SER A 1075 -26.23 8.63 -2.66
CA SER A 1075 -26.39 9.11 -4.04
C SER A 1075 -27.39 10.27 -4.19
N GLU A 1076 -28.51 10.23 -3.45
CA GLU A 1076 -29.56 11.26 -3.44
C GLU A 1076 -29.17 12.52 -2.65
N GLU A 1077 -28.15 12.44 -1.79
CA GLU A 1077 -27.66 13.56 -0.99
C GLU A 1077 -26.60 14.42 -1.73
N VAL A 1078 -26.14 13.99 -2.91
CA VAL A 1078 -25.11 14.66 -3.74
C VAL A 1078 -25.49 16.11 -4.08
N GLU A 1079 -26.69 16.34 -4.65
CA GLU A 1079 -27.13 17.68 -5.05
C GLU A 1079 -27.52 18.57 -3.86
N PRO A 1080 -28.26 18.09 -2.85
CA PRO A 1080 -28.49 18.85 -1.61
C PRO A 1080 -27.18 19.29 -0.93
N LEU A 1081 -26.20 18.41 -0.82
CA LEU A 1081 -24.93 18.72 -0.15
C LEU A 1081 -24.06 19.67 -0.97
N GLY A 1082 -23.98 19.48 -2.29
CA GLY A 1082 -23.29 20.42 -3.19
C GLY A 1082 -23.91 21.82 -3.15
N THR A 1083 -25.23 21.90 -3.08
CA THR A 1083 -25.97 23.17 -2.90
C THR A 1083 -25.66 23.80 -1.55
N ARG A 1084 -25.67 23.04 -0.47
CA ARG A 1084 -25.42 23.55 0.88
C ARG A 1084 -23.98 24.03 1.08
N ILE A 1085 -22.99 23.37 0.46
CA ILE A 1085 -21.59 23.82 0.43
C ILE A 1085 -21.45 25.12 -0.36
N TYR A 1086 -22.11 25.23 -1.53
CA TYR A 1086 -22.18 26.48 -2.28
C TYR A 1086 -22.75 27.62 -1.42
N GLU A 1087 -23.89 27.41 -0.77
CA GLU A 1087 -24.51 28.39 0.14
C GLU A 1087 -23.56 28.79 1.29
N ALA A 1088 -22.87 27.83 1.90
CA ALA A 1088 -21.91 28.10 2.98
C ALA A 1088 -20.77 29.04 2.54
N ILE A 1089 -20.31 28.91 1.30
CA ILE A 1089 -19.26 29.77 0.74
C ILE A 1089 -19.85 31.12 0.30
N GLN A 1090 -21.03 31.15 -0.31
CA GLN A 1090 -21.70 32.40 -0.71
C GLN A 1090 -22.03 33.29 0.48
N ASN A 1091 -22.52 32.71 1.57
CA ASN A 1091 -22.94 33.41 2.79
C ASN A 1091 -21.79 33.68 3.78
N ASP A 1092 -20.53 33.43 3.40
CA ASP A 1092 -19.32 33.62 4.24
C ASP A 1092 -19.37 32.86 5.59
N GLU A 1093 -20.06 31.71 5.62
CA GLU A 1093 -20.36 30.95 6.84
C GLU A 1093 -19.17 30.25 7.48
N GLY A 1094 -18.03 30.20 6.77
CA GLY A 1094 -16.75 29.75 7.30
C GLY A 1094 -16.17 28.46 6.69
N TYR A 1095 -16.76 27.96 5.59
CA TYR A 1095 -16.30 26.76 4.90
C TYR A 1095 -14.93 27.00 4.25
N ILE A 1096 -13.99 26.06 4.44
CA ILE A 1096 -12.72 26.02 3.72
C ILE A 1096 -12.69 24.80 2.81
N SER A 1097 -12.60 23.58 3.37
CA SER A 1097 -12.56 22.34 2.59
C SER A 1097 -12.97 21.13 3.45
N ALA A 1098 -13.57 20.13 2.80
CA ALA A 1098 -13.93 18.84 3.36
C ALA A 1098 -13.72 17.74 2.31
N ALA A 1099 -13.38 16.52 2.76
CA ALA A 1099 -13.40 15.32 1.93
C ALA A 1099 -14.78 14.67 1.98
N LEU A 1100 -15.19 14.02 0.89
CA LEU A 1100 -16.49 13.36 0.78
C LEU A 1100 -16.35 11.91 0.30
N LEU A 1101 -17.11 10.99 0.90
CA LEU A 1101 -17.10 9.56 0.56
C LEU A 1101 -18.53 8.98 0.59
N ALA A 1102 -18.83 8.05 -0.30
CA ALA A 1102 -20.08 7.29 -0.27
C ALA A 1102 -20.19 6.49 1.05
N ARG A 1103 -21.41 6.38 1.59
CA ARG A 1103 -21.66 5.58 2.80
C ARG A 1103 -21.61 4.08 2.55
N PHE A 1104 -21.21 3.32 3.57
CA PHE A 1104 -21.16 1.85 3.52
C PHE A 1104 -22.53 1.19 3.29
N ASP A 1105 -23.65 1.82 3.62
CA ASP A 1105 -25.00 1.27 3.38
C ASP A 1105 -25.55 1.57 1.98
N ASP A 1106 -24.97 2.54 1.27
CA ASP A 1106 -25.34 2.92 -0.10
C ASP A 1106 -24.37 2.30 -1.14
N LEU A 1107 -23.07 2.24 -0.79
CA LEU A 1107 -22.01 1.65 -1.61
C LEU A 1107 -21.07 0.78 -0.76
N GLN A 1108 -21.57 -0.39 -0.33
CA GLN A 1108 -20.78 -1.32 0.48
C GLN A 1108 -19.67 -1.99 -0.34
N SER A 1109 -18.43 -1.96 0.16
CA SER A 1109 -17.26 -2.47 -0.54
C SER A 1109 -16.60 -3.71 0.08
N PHE A 1110 -16.83 -4.05 1.36
CA PHE A 1110 -16.17 -5.19 2.04
C PHE A 1110 -17.01 -5.83 3.18
N PRO A 1111 -16.80 -7.12 3.52
CA PRO A 1111 -17.66 -7.86 4.45
C PRO A 1111 -17.27 -7.83 5.94
N ARG A 1112 -15.97 -7.81 6.30
CA ARG A 1112 -15.49 -7.78 7.71
C ARG A 1112 -15.12 -6.35 8.10
N LEU A 1113 -16.12 -5.46 8.10
CA LEU A 1113 -15.91 -4.02 8.31
C LEU A 1113 -15.10 -3.72 9.60
N PRO A 1114 -14.22 -2.69 9.60
CA PRO A 1114 -13.50 -2.22 10.80
C PRO A 1114 -14.40 -1.71 11.94
N PHE A 1115 -15.68 -1.48 11.63
CA PHE A 1115 -16.77 -1.18 12.54
C PHE A 1115 -17.99 -2.00 12.09
N GLU A 1116 -18.51 -2.87 12.94
CA GLU A 1116 -19.75 -3.62 12.67
C GLU A 1116 -20.81 -3.27 13.73
N PRO A 1117 -21.91 -2.59 13.36
CA PRO A 1117 -22.99 -2.23 14.29
C PRO A 1117 -23.63 -3.47 14.96
N ILE A 1118 -23.88 -3.40 16.27
CA ILE A 1118 -24.55 -4.46 17.05
C ILE A 1118 -25.61 -3.88 17.99
N ASP A 1119 -26.57 -4.71 18.41
CA ASP A 1119 -27.57 -4.33 19.41
C ASP A 1119 -27.05 -4.40 20.86
N LYS A 1120 -27.85 -3.87 21.79
CA LYS A 1120 -27.54 -3.83 23.22
C LYS A 1120 -27.38 -5.21 23.85
N ALA A 1121 -28.27 -6.15 23.56
CA ALA A 1121 -28.24 -7.49 24.12
C ALA A 1121 -26.97 -8.26 23.66
N THR A 1122 -26.55 -8.04 22.41
CA THR A 1122 -25.32 -8.59 21.84
C THR A 1122 -24.09 -7.98 22.49
N TYR A 1123 -24.05 -6.66 22.68
CA TYR A 1123 -22.95 -5.98 23.37
C TYR A 1123 -22.81 -6.43 24.84
N GLU A 1124 -23.91 -6.48 25.60
CA GLU A 1124 -23.92 -6.92 27.00
C GLU A 1124 -23.42 -8.36 27.13
N ARG A 1125 -23.90 -9.25 26.26
CA ARG A 1125 -23.44 -10.65 26.17
C ARG A 1125 -21.94 -10.74 25.86
N LEU A 1126 -21.47 -10.12 24.77
CA LEU A 1126 -20.07 -10.18 24.37
C LEU A 1126 -19.13 -9.58 25.43
N SER A 1127 -19.55 -8.51 26.10
CA SER A 1127 -18.79 -7.86 27.19
C SER A 1127 -18.70 -8.74 28.44
N ALA A 1128 -19.79 -9.44 28.80
CA ALA A 1128 -19.77 -10.42 29.88
C ALA A 1128 -18.86 -11.61 29.54
N GLU A 1129 -18.92 -12.12 28.30
CA GLU A 1129 -18.03 -13.21 27.85
C GLU A 1129 -16.55 -12.82 27.90
N VAL A 1130 -16.18 -11.58 27.56
CA VAL A 1130 -14.78 -11.10 27.69
C VAL A 1130 -14.31 -11.21 29.14
N LYS A 1131 -15.14 -10.79 30.11
CA LYS A 1131 -14.81 -10.90 31.55
C LYS A 1131 -14.68 -12.36 32.01
N VAL A 1132 -15.44 -13.29 31.43
CA VAL A 1132 -15.38 -14.72 31.75
C VAL A 1132 -14.15 -15.40 31.12
N ARG A 1133 -13.72 -14.96 29.93
CA ARG A 1133 -12.53 -15.51 29.23
C ARG A 1133 -11.20 -14.99 29.78
N ARG A 1134 -11.19 -13.82 30.43
CA ARG A 1134 -9.98 -13.15 30.90
C ARG A 1134 -9.18 -14.01 31.89
N THR A 1135 -7.88 -14.17 31.61
CA THR A 1135 -6.93 -14.91 32.46
C THR A 1135 -6.11 -14.00 33.38
N THR A 1136 -5.99 -12.72 33.02
CA THR A 1136 -5.25 -11.69 33.78
C THR A 1136 -5.87 -10.32 33.56
N ASP A 1137 -5.99 -9.52 34.62
CA ASP A 1137 -6.33 -8.10 34.56
C ASP A 1137 -5.12 -7.18 34.29
N ASP A 1138 -3.91 -7.76 34.23
CA ASP A 1138 -2.68 -7.06 33.82
C ASP A 1138 -2.33 -7.39 32.36
N PHE A 1139 -2.61 -6.45 31.45
CA PHE A 1139 -2.24 -6.52 30.03
C PHE A 1139 -0.73 -6.35 29.82
N CYS A 1140 -0.04 -5.55 30.64
CA CYS A 1140 1.41 -5.34 30.53
C CYS A 1140 2.15 -6.63 30.90
N GLY A 1141 1.72 -7.26 32.00
CA GLY A 1141 2.15 -8.58 32.42
C GLY A 1141 1.87 -9.64 31.35
N ALA A 1142 0.73 -9.57 30.64
CA ALA A 1142 0.46 -10.44 29.50
C ALA A 1142 1.45 -10.24 28.34
N LEU A 1143 1.61 -9.00 27.86
CA LEU A 1143 2.53 -8.67 26.77
C LEU A 1143 3.97 -9.09 27.07
N SER A 1144 4.43 -8.88 28.31
CA SER A 1144 5.80 -9.22 28.73
C SER A 1144 6.13 -10.73 28.68
N ARG A 1145 5.13 -11.61 28.62
CA ARG A 1145 5.34 -13.06 28.40
C ARG A 1145 5.68 -13.41 26.96
N TYR A 1146 5.24 -12.58 26.01
CA TYR A 1146 5.35 -12.82 24.57
C TYR A 1146 6.44 -11.95 23.92
N ASP A 1147 6.73 -10.79 24.49
CA ASP A 1147 7.71 -9.84 23.94
C ASP A 1147 9.15 -10.09 24.46
N LEU A 1148 9.78 -11.16 23.95
CA LEU A 1148 11.11 -11.64 24.35
C LEU A 1148 12.29 -11.12 23.48
N GLY A 1149 12.08 -10.06 22.69
CA GLY A 1149 13.17 -9.29 22.06
C GLY A 1149 13.78 -9.83 20.75
N GLU A 1150 13.54 -11.08 20.34
CA GLU A 1150 14.10 -11.65 19.09
C GLU A 1150 13.16 -11.55 17.86
N LEU A 1151 11.91 -11.11 18.02
CA LEU A 1151 10.97 -11.02 16.90
C LEU A 1151 11.24 -9.78 16.03
N SER A 1152 11.39 -9.99 14.72
CA SER A 1152 11.56 -8.89 13.76
C SER A 1152 10.24 -8.20 13.45
N GLU A 1153 9.97 -7.14 14.20
CA GLU A 1153 8.82 -6.27 13.96
C GLU A 1153 8.97 -5.39 12.71
N ALA A 1154 7.94 -5.39 11.88
CA ALA A 1154 7.62 -4.34 10.93
C ALA A 1154 6.10 -4.11 11.01
N GLY A 1155 5.71 -2.94 11.54
CA GLY A 1155 4.29 -2.57 11.72
C GLY A 1155 3.64 -2.09 10.41
N PRO A 1156 2.29 -2.05 10.34
CA PRO A 1156 1.60 -1.63 9.12
C PRO A 1156 1.54 -0.10 8.97
N SER A 1157 2.23 0.41 7.94
CA SER A 1157 2.04 1.70 7.24
C SER A 1157 1.91 2.98 8.08
N GLY A 1158 2.92 3.86 7.95
CA GLY A 1158 3.23 4.87 8.97
C GLY A 1158 4.27 4.28 9.91
N CYS A 1159 5.42 4.94 10.08
CA CYS A 1159 6.58 4.31 10.72
C CYS A 1159 6.49 4.30 12.26
N ASP A 1160 5.61 3.44 12.76
CA ASP A 1160 5.32 3.23 14.18
C ASP A 1160 5.99 1.95 14.72
N SER A 1161 7.20 1.60 14.24
CA SER A 1161 7.88 0.33 14.57
C SER A 1161 9.30 0.50 15.10
N ASP A 1162 9.72 -0.44 15.95
CA ASP A 1162 10.64 -0.16 17.06
C ASP A 1162 12.16 -0.20 16.75
N LYS A 1163 12.55 -0.53 15.51
CA LYS A 1163 13.98 -0.69 15.14
C LYS A 1163 14.71 0.61 14.77
N CYS A 1164 14.07 1.77 14.92
CA CYS A 1164 14.53 3.03 14.31
C CYS A 1164 15.64 3.80 15.05
N MET A 1165 16.08 3.41 16.26
CA MET A 1165 17.19 4.10 16.97
C MET A 1165 17.94 3.16 17.93
N PHE A 1166 19.21 2.87 17.64
CA PHE A 1166 20.17 2.33 18.61
C PHE A 1166 21.35 3.31 18.78
N PRO A 1167 21.92 3.46 19.99
CA PRO A 1167 23.12 4.26 20.21
C PRO A 1167 24.35 3.55 19.63
N ASP A 1168 25.36 4.33 19.22
CA ASP A 1168 26.63 3.80 18.71
C ASP A 1168 27.32 2.92 19.77
N GLN A 1169 27.61 1.67 19.42
CA GLN A 1169 28.55 0.86 20.19
C GLN A 1169 29.94 1.46 20.03
N ALA A 1170 30.52 1.96 21.13
CA ALA A 1170 31.91 2.37 21.15
C ALA A 1170 32.82 1.19 20.72
N PRO A 1171 33.85 1.44 19.88
CA PRO A 1171 34.69 0.36 19.37
C PRO A 1171 35.37 -0.35 20.53
N THR A 1172 35.12 -1.66 20.64
CA THR A 1172 35.87 -2.54 21.54
C THR A 1172 37.26 -2.74 20.96
N SER A 1173 38.27 -2.43 21.78
CA SER A 1173 39.70 -2.52 21.49
C SER A 1173 40.20 -3.96 21.33
#